data_AF-A0A086LRX6-F1
#
_entry.id   AF-A0A086LRX6-F1
#
_cell.length_a   1.000
_cell.length_b   1.000
_cell.length_c   1.000
_cell.angle_alpha   90.00
_cell.angle_beta   90.00
_cell.angle_gamma   90.00
#
_symmetry.space_group_name_H-M   'P 1'
#
loop_
_entity.id
_entity.type
_entity.pdbx_description
1 polymer ?
#
loop_
_entity_poly.entity_id
_entity_poly.type
_entity_poly.pdbx_seq_one_letter_code
_entity_poly.pdbx_strand_id
1 'polypeptide(L)'
;MSLPSVGHPLSRLATTRLPGKSAVSLGPVIKEGSGKSSRRIVSSSCIQKNGEAETMPNPSRLGDSGNVRTPVMPPTASPIFSFHQAEASLPYSSAFPPVSTIHPACFIRWKRTNAGLFDNFGRGLATATFSGENGSESGGKSDATSATTNDGVADSEGEVHTFKAETKKLLHIVTHSLYTDKEVFVRELISNAADALEKLRFLQATAQVTDADGSEAMALEIHLSTDAAAKTFTLQDTGVGMTKAELLEHLGTIAKSGSLEFLMKHQGEKNADIIGQFGVGFYSAFVVSDRVDVYTRAHEEGAKAYLWSSDGAGEFNVKELSEEEASEAGLKRGTKIVCHLKKDCLEFSNIHHVKECATKFSSFVNFPIYVKEEDGKNTKITSQQALWLQTSATEDEHRQCFRYLSNTSWGDPMYSIMFRTDAPLSIKAVFYIPEDPPSRLFQPANEVGVSLHSRRVLVKKSATDIIPKWLGFVKGVIDCDDIPLNVSRENMQNSVLIEKLSQILVRRILKFLDDQSKSNPEKYLDFYRRYAQHLKEGVLDDAHHGSKFKDSLLNLLRFQTSETPAGELISLDKYFEMVKPEQQNIYYYCCPGRETAMASPYMEQFREWKRPVLLLMDDVDEFVAMNAQSFKNKKFVAIDAPEEDFEPLLEEDKEGKKDKKPDTPALVGDHRIELERFVQNTLGSRVSSVKFSDRLVKTPAVVTGFLSSTLRKMMKATLQGAPDAQLKMASLPVNLELNPHHQMITSLYHLQRTNSDVAKSSSSTTTRASL
;
A
#
# COMPACT_ATOMS: atom_id res chain seq x y z
N MET A 1 16.34 -62.73 27.68
CA MET A 1 17.18 -62.74 28.90
C MET A 1 17.39 -61.30 29.36
N SER A 2 17.30 -61.10 30.68
CA SER A 2 17.84 -60.01 31.51
C SER A 2 18.25 -58.65 30.90
N LEU A 3 17.45 -57.64 31.22
CA LEU A 3 17.88 -56.28 31.61
C LEU A 3 18.45 -56.29 33.06
N PRO A 4 18.93 -55.17 33.67
CA PRO A 4 19.65 -53.99 33.15
C PRO A 4 20.83 -53.57 34.11
N SER A 5 21.12 -52.25 34.19
CA SER A 5 21.64 -51.47 35.35
C SER A 5 23.16 -51.25 35.45
N VAL A 6 23.70 -50.22 36.12
CA VAL A 6 23.26 -48.85 36.55
C VAL A 6 24.54 -48.07 36.91
N GLY A 7 24.60 -46.73 36.80
CA GLY A 7 25.70 -45.97 37.44
C GLY A 7 26.00 -44.56 36.94
N HIS A 8 25.20 -43.57 37.32
CA HIS A 8 25.64 -42.16 37.42
C HIS A 8 26.27 -41.94 38.82
N PRO A 9 27.13 -40.92 39.08
CA PRO A 9 26.64 -39.53 39.14
C PRO A 9 27.66 -38.38 38.87
N LEU A 10 27.12 -37.16 38.72
CA LEU A 10 27.46 -35.85 39.36
C LEU A 10 28.90 -35.54 39.86
N SER A 11 29.39 -34.28 39.92
CA SER A 11 29.00 -32.95 39.38
C SER A 11 30.01 -31.85 39.85
N ARG A 12 29.79 -30.58 39.45
CA ARG A 12 30.38 -29.31 40.00
C ARG A 12 31.86 -29.03 39.61
N LEU A 13 32.20 -27.90 38.97
CA LEU A 13 32.18 -26.46 39.35
C LEU A 13 33.34 -26.02 40.27
N ALA A 14 34.36 -25.34 39.70
CA ALA A 14 35.21 -24.32 40.37
C ALA A 14 36.16 -23.54 39.41
N THR A 15 35.72 -22.35 38.98
CA THR A 15 36.48 -21.06 38.84
C THR A 15 38.02 -20.95 38.73
N THR A 16 38.46 -19.96 37.92
CA THR A 16 39.72 -19.14 38.00
C THR A 16 41.08 -19.81 37.71
N ARG A 17 42.09 -19.20 37.04
CA ARG A 17 42.53 -17.79 36.85
C ARG A 17 43.37 -17.60 35.56
N LEU A 18 43.43 -16.36 35.04
CA LEU A 18 44.56 -15.81 34.24
C LEU A 18 45.63 -15.23 35.20
N PRO A 19 46.96 -15.12 34.87
CA PRO A 19 47.49 -13.98 34.07
C PRO A 19 48.85 -14.16 33.31
N GLY A 20 49.28 -13.12 32.55
CA GLY A 20 50.64 -12.92 31.97
C GLY A 20 50.70 -13.07 30.43
N LYS A 21 51.21 -12.17 29.56
CA LYS A 21 52.33 -11.17 29.55
C LYS A 21 53.73 -11.82 29.67
N SER A 22 54.73 -11.61 28.80
CA SER A 22 54.97 -10.72 27.62
C SER A 22 55.68 -11.53 26.48
N ALA A 23 56.26 -11.06 25.36
CA ALA A 23 56.67 -9.75 24.77
C ALA A 23 56.49 -9.78 23.21
N VAL A 24 56.90 -8.90 22.26
CA VAL A 24 58.00 -7.91 22.02
C VAL A 24 59.41 -8.57 21.85
N SER A 25 60.31 -8.28 20.88
CA SER A 25 60.58 -7.13 19.98
C SER A 25 61.22 -7.51 18.61
N LEU A 26 61.21 -6.59 17.61
CA LEU A 26 62.27 -6.22 16.60
C LEU A 26 63.20 -7.31 15.96
N GLY A 27 63.66 -7.26 14.70
CA GLY A 27 63.77 -6.19 13.69
C GLY A 27 64.42 -6.71 12.36
N PRO A 28 64.87 -5.84 11.42
CA PRO A 28 64.97 -6.18 9.98
C PRO A 28 66.39 -6.40 9.40
N VAL A 29 66.47 -6.92 8.17
CA VAL A 29 67.68 -6.94 7.29
C VAL A 29 67.30 -6.59 5.84
N ILE A 30 68.19 -5.91 5.11
CA ILE A 30 68.04 -5.40 3.73
C ILE A 30 69.12 -6.01 2.82
N LYS A 31 68.82 -6.29 1.54
CA LYS A 31 69.80 -6.13 0.43
C LYS A 31 69.18 -6.12 -0.98
N GLU A 32 69.83 -5.38 -1.86
CA GLU A 32 69.49 -5.21 -3.28
C GLU A 32 70.34 -6.13 -4.20
N GLY A 33 69.96 -6.24 -5.48
CA GLY A 33 70.78 -6.83 -6.54
C GLY A 33 70.12 -6.72 -7.93
N SER A 34 70.86 -6.34 -8.97
CA SER A 34 70.30 -6.07 -10.31
C SER A 34 71.20 -6.57 -11.46
N GLY A 35 70.64 -6.92 -12.63
CA GLY A 35 71.44 -7.12 -13.86
C GLY A 35 70.87 -8.04 -14.96
N LYS A 36 70.37 -7.43 -16.04
CA LYS A 36 70.33 -7.82 -17.49
C LYS A 36 71.01 -9.18 -17.88
N SER A 37 70.52 -9.99 -18.84
CA SER A 37 70.32 -9.61 -20.26
C SER A 37 69.80 -10.74 -21.21
N SER A 38 68.94 -10.38 -22.18
CA SER A 38 68.87 -10.84 -23.60
C SER A 38 68.48 -12.27 -24.07
N ARG A 39 67.39 -12.29 -24.89
CA ARG A 39 67.19 -13.01 -26.19
C ARG A 39 66.93 -14.54 -26.14
N ARG A 40 66.18 -15.17 -27.07
CA ARG A 40 65.58 -14.76 -28.38
C ARG A 40 64.37 -15.65 -28.77
N ILE A 41 63.37 -15.09 -29.51
CA ILE A 41 62.60 -15.62 -30.69
C ILE A 41 62.20 -17.12 -30.69
N VAL A 42 60.92 -17.51 -30.87
CA VAL A 42 60.20 -17.57 -32.18
C VAL A 42 58.78 -16.96 -32.14
N SER A 43 58.33 -16.45 -33.29
CA SER A 43 56.98 -15.97 -33.58
C SER A 43 56.43 -16.63 -34.84
N SER A 44 55.10 -16.64 -35.04
CA SER A 44 54.47 -16.88 -36.35
C SER A 44 53.37 -15.84 -36.63
N SER A 45 53.27 -15.39 -37.89
CA SER A 45 52.38 -14.32 -38.35
C SER A 45 52.33 -14.28 -39.89
N CYS A 46 51.20 -13.83 -40.47
CA CYS A 46 50.97 -13.38 -41.87
C CYS A 46 49.44 -13.13 -42.06
N ILE A 47 48.85 -12.35 -42.99
CA ILE A 47 49.17 -11.27 -43.97
C ILE A 47 47.77 -10.85 -44.55
N GLN A 48 47.35 -9.65 -45.00
CA GLN A 48 47.65 -8.19 -44.92
C GLN A 48 46.27 -7.48 -45.05
N LYS A 49 45.97 -6.22 -44.68
CA LYS A 49 46.60 -4.87 -44.63
C LYS A 49 46.39 -4.02 -45.90
N ASN A 50 45.96 -2.75 -45.69
CA ASN A 50 45.68 -1.65 -46.65
C ASN A 50 44.33 -1.80 -47.42
N GLY A 51 43.62 -0.73 -47.83
CA GLY A 51 43.76 0.70 -47.48
C GLY A 51 42.91 1.66 -48.38
N GLU A 52 42.46 2.78 -47.79
CA GLU A 52 42.02 4.06 -48.41
C GLU A 52 40.68 4.23 -49.19
N ALA A 53 40.03 5.36 -48.86
CA ALA A 53 39.32 6.35 -49.71
C ALA A 53 37.98 6.08 -50.46
N GLU A 54 36.97 6.87 -50.03
CA GLU A 54 36.10 7.76 -50.82
C GLU A 54 34.84 7.34 -51.61
N THR A 55 33.88 8.28 -51.61
CA THR A 55 32.70 8.52 -52.48
C THR A 55 31.48 7.57 -52.47
N MET A 56 30.30 8.18 -52.26
CA MET A 56 29.01 7.70 -52.77
C MET A 56 28.83 8.09 -54.26
N PRO A 57 27.81 7.58 -54.97
CA PRO A 57 26.56 8.35 -55.03
C PRO A 57 25.25 7.54 -55.05
N ASN A 58 24.14 8.23 -54.77
CA ASN A 58 22.79 7.82 -55.18
C ASN A 58 22.66 7.70 -56.71
N PRO A 59 21.68 6.92 -57.18
CA PRO A 59 20.82 7.38 -58.28
C PRO A 59 19.33 7.36 -57.90
N SER A 60 18.51 8.13 -58.63
CA SER A 60 17.08 8.30 -58.33
C SER A 60 16.20 8.36 -59.57
N ARG A 61 14.98 7.80 -59.44
CA ARG A 61 13.72 8.08 -60.19
C ARG A 61 13.50 7.48 -61.61
N LEU A 62 12.22 7.12 -61.81
CA LEU A 62 11.45 6.91 -63.07
C LEU A 62 11.79 5.64 -63.90
N GLY A 63 10.82 4.89 -64.45
CA GLY A 63 9.35 4.96 -64.30
C GLY A 63 8.55 3.93 -65.14
N ASP A 64 7.21 3.95 -64.97
CA ASP A 64 6.10 3.38 -65.78
C ASP A 64 5.74 1.87 -65.88
N SER A 65 4.42 1.62 -65.79
CA SER A 65 3.61 0.39 -66.07
C SER A 65 3.92 -0.88 -65.23
N GLY A 66 2.97 -1.63 -64.64
CA GLY A 66 1.49 -1.61 -64.57
C GLY A 66 0.99 -2.84 -63.73
N ASN A 67 -0.27 -3.33 -63.71
CA ASN A 67 -1.57 -2.86 -64.23
C ASN A 67 -2.77 -3.74 -63.70
N VAL A 68 -3.64 -3.22 -62.80
CA VAL A 68 -5.11 -3.54 -62.62
C VAL A 68 -5.52 -5.02 -62.30
N ARG A 69 -6.23 -5.40 -61.20
CA ARG A 69 -7.60 -5.05 -60.65
C ARG A 69 -7.59 -5.19 -59.10
N THR A 70 -8.49 -4.63 -58.27
CA THR A 70 -9.97 -4.80 -58.14
C THR A 70 -10.67 -3.54 -57.51
N PRO A 71 -12.02 -3.45 -57.38
CA PRO A 71 -12.74 -2.16 -57.46
C PRO A 71 -13.12 -1.44 -56.13
N VAL A 72 -13.74 -0.26 -56.28
CA VAL A 72 -14.10 0.74 -55.24
C VAL A 72 -15.56 1.19 -55.40
N MET A 73 -16.30 1.42 -54.29
CA MET A 73 -17.39 2.43 -54.10
C MET A 73 -18.09 2.26 -52.73
N PRO A 74 -18.89 3.22 -52.20
CA PRO A 74 -18.58 4.63 -51.92
C PRO A 74 -19.00 5.06 -50.47
N PRO A 75 -18.73 6.30 -50.01
CA PRO A 75 -19.19 6.78 -48.70
C PRO A 75 -20.53 7.57 -48.77
N THR A 76 -21.48 7.29 -47.88
CA THR A 76 -22.73 8.07 -47.72
C THR A 76 -23.17 8.21 -46.24
N ALA A 77 -23.83 9.32 -45.93
CA ALA A 77 -24.14 9.83 -44.59
C ALA A 77 -25.23 9.09 -43.79
N SER A 78 -25.29 9.40 -42.48
CA SER A 78 -26.48 9.26 -41.62
C SER A 78 -26.78 10.60 -40.90
N PRO A 79 -28.05 10.96 -40.62
CA PRO A 79 -28.44 12.32 -40.22
C PRO A 79 -28.75 12.49 -38.72
N ILE A 80 -28.95 13.75 -38.31
CA ILE A 80 -29.51 14.20 -37.01
C ILE A 80 -31.00 14.51 -37.19
N PHE A 81 -31.86 14.17 -36.21
CA PHE A 81 -32.98 15.03 -35.78
C PHE A 81 -33.51 14.62 -34.38
N SER A 82 -34.19 15.54 -33.71
CA SER A 82 -34.48 15.53 -32.25
C SER A 82 -35.97 15.39 -31.92
N PHE A 83 -36.31 15.18 -30.64
CA PHE A 83 -37.57 15.66 -30.05
C PHE A 83 -37.40 16.19 -28.62
N HIS A 84 -38.40 16.92 -28.12
CA HIS A 84 -38.31 17.83 -26.96
C HIS A 84 -38.28 17.18 -25.57
N GLN A 85 -37.76 17.92 -24.57
CA GLN A 85 -38.60 18.29 -23.42
C GLN A 85 -38.28 19.69 -22.85
N ALA A 86 -39.26 20.23 -22.11
CA ALA A 86 -39.51 21.63 -21.75
C ALA A 86 -38.38 22.47 -21.12
N GLU A 87 -38.45 23.79 -21.34
CA GLU A 87 -37.81 24.81 -20.50
C GLU A 87 -38.59 25.03 -19.19
N ALA A 88 -37.87 25.31 -18.10
CA ALA A 88 -38.40 25.97 -16.91
C ALA A 88 -37.31 26.85 -16.29
N SER A 89 -37.49 28.17 -16.32
CA SER A 89 -36.50 29.15 -15.86
C SER A 89 -36.76 29.60 -14.41
N LEU A 90 -35.68 29.90 -13.68
CA LEU A 90 -35.48 31.13 -12.87
C LEU A 90 -34.04 31.11 -12.27
N PRO A 91 -33.45 32.25 -11.88
CA PRO A 91 -32.00 32.40 -11.77
C PRO A 91 -31.46 32.29 -10.34
N TYR A 92 -30.15 32.04 -10.23
CA TYR A 92 -29.35 32.50 -9.08
C TYR A 92 -28.05 33.16 -9.53
N SER A 93 -27.72 34.29 -8.90
CA SER A 93 -26.51 35.08 -9.18
C SER A 93 -25.39 34.72 -8.20
N SER A 94 -24.19 34.51 -8.72
CA SER A 94 -22.98 34.21 -7.94
C SER A 94 -21.75 35.02 -8.41
N ALA A 95 -21.94 36.33 -8.59
CA ALA A 95 -20.83 37.24 -8.84
C ALA A 95 -19.95 37.42 -7.59
N PHE A 96 -18.74 36.87 -7.60
CA PHE A 96 -17.66 37.21 -6.67
C PHE A 96 -16.46 37.79 -7.44
N PRO A 97 -15.87 38.92 -7.01
CA PRO A 97 -14.78 39.59 -7.72
C PRO A 97 -13.41 38.92 -7.46
N PRO A 98 -12.41 39.14 -8.35
CA PRO A 98 -11.05 38.66 -8.14
C PRO A 98 -10.37 39.38 -6.97
N VAL A 99 -9.52 38.66 -6.24
CA VAL A 99 -8.79 39.17 -5.07
C VAL A 99 -7.52 39.91 -5.51
N SER A 100 -7.37 41.17 -5.10
CA SER A 100 -6.12 41.93 -5.18
C SER A 100 -5.93 42.83 -3.97
N THR A 101 -4.67 42.96 -3.52
CA THR A 101 -4.19 43.87 -2.45
C THR A 101 -4.91 43.85 -1.09
N ILE A 102 -4.27 43.19 -0.10
CA ILE A 102 -4.36 43.59 1.32
C ILE A 102 -2.92 43.66 1.86
N HIS A 103 -2.59 44.76 2.54
CA HIS A 103 -1.32 44.99 3.25
C HIS A 103 -1.56 44.89 4.77
N PRO A 104 -0.65 44.29 5.57
CA PRO A 104 -0.95 43.95 6.96
C PRO A 104 -0.92 45.15 7.92
N ALA A 105 -2.08 45.72 8.24
CA ALA A 105 -2.25 46.67 9.35
C ALA A 105 -3.71 46.80 9.83
N CYS A 106 -4.20 45.84 10.62
CA CYS A 106 -5.28 46.05 11.63
C CYS A 106 -5.60 44.75 12.41
N PHE A 107 -4.76 44.40 13.39
CA PHE A 107 -5.20 43.56 14.51
C PHE A 107 -5.72 44.46 15.64
N ILE A 108 -6.47 43.87 16.58
CA ILE A 108 -7.03 44.48 17.81
C ILE A 108 -8.35 45.26 17.62
N ARG A 109 -9.36 44.87 18.42
CA ARG A 109 -10.58 45.61 18.83
C ARG A 109 -11.81 45.61 17.89
N TRP A 110 -12.46 44.45 17.80
CA TRP A 110 -13.91 44.42 18.06
C TRP A 110 -14.25 43.35 19.11
N LYS A 111 -15.37 43.51 19.82
CA LYS A 111 -15.69 42.79 21.07
C LYS A 111 -17.01 42.03 20.96
N ARG A 112 -17.21 41.12 21.91
CA ARG A 112 -18.52 40.69 22.44
C ARG A 112 -19.60 41.79 22.28
N THR A 113 -20.62 41.51 21.47
CA THR A 113 -22.05 41.54 21.84
C THR A 113 -22.92 41.18 20.64
N ASN A 114 -23.68 40.10 20.74
CA ASN A 114 -25.14 40.10 20.52
C ASN A 114 -25.69 38.75 20.97
N ALA A 115 -26.69 38.79 21.85
CA ALA A 115 -27.44 37.62 22.29
C ALA A 115 -28.93 37.90 22.03
N GLY A 116 -29.68 36.85 21.67
CA GLY A 116 -31.13 36.90 21.53
C GLY A 116 -31.63 37.41 20.17
N LEU A 117 -31.87 36.48 19.25
CA LEU A 117 -33.09 36.42 18.44
C LEU A 117 -33.19 35.05 17.74
N PHE A 118 -34.42 34.64 17.45
CA PHE A 118 -34.82 33.36 16.83
C PHE A 118 -34.61 32.10 17.69
N ASP A 119 -35.59 31.92 18.57
CA ASP A 119 -36.09 30.66 19.09
C ASP A 119 -36.80 29.82 17.99
N ASN A 120 -37.19 28.58 18.33
CA ASN A 120 -37.97 27.57 17.60
C ASN A 120 -37.29 26.61 16.58
N PHE A 121 -37.88 25.41 16.54
CA PHE A 121 -37.69 24.24 15.68
C PHE A 121 -36.40 23.39 15.78
N GLY A 122 -36.60 22.11 16.11
CA GLY A 122 -35.86 21.00 15.47
C GLY A 122 -34.80 20.23 16.26
N ARG A 123 -35.11 19.68 17.45
CA ARG A 123 -34.30 18.59 18.04
C ARG A 123 -34.76 17.22 17.53
N GLY A 124 -33.81 16.37 17.10
CA GLY A 124 -34.08 14.97 16.76
C GLY A 124 -32.81 14.10 16.74
N LEU A 125 -32.87 12.94 17.39
CA LEU A 125 -31.95 11.79 17.34
C LEU A 125 -30.45 12.01 17.65
N ALA A 126 -30.14 12.10 18.94
CA ALA A 126 -29.01 11.44 19.63
C ALA A 126 -29.31 11.46 21.15
N THR A 127 -28.96 10.50 22.01
CA THR A 127 -28.20 9.23 21.85
C THR A 127 -28.74 8.23 22.88
N ALA A 128 -28.71 6.92 22.60
CA ALA A 128 -28.97 5.88 23.61
C ALA A 128 -27.64 5.32 24.16
N THR A 129 -27.39 5.51 25.45
CA THR A 129 -26.28 4.88 26.18
C THR A 129 -26.85 3.94 27.24
N PHE A 130 -26.52 2.65 27.14
CA PHE A 130 -27.01 1.62 28.06
C PHE A 130 -25.97 1.36 29.16
N SER A 131 -26.38 1.47 30.42
CA SER A 131 -25.63 1.03 31.59
C SER A 131 -26.63 0.44 32.58
N GLY A 132 -26.71 -0.89 32.64
CA GLY A 132 -27.58 -1.60 33.57
C GLY A 132 -26.83 -2.01 34.83
N GLU A 133 -27.54 -2.06 35.96
CA GLU A 133 -27.11 -2.78 37.16
C GLU A 133 -28.33 -3.34 37.90
N ASN A 134 -28.09 -4.26 38.84
CA ASN A 134 -29.11 -5.24 39.26
C ASN A 134 -30.10 -4.72 40.32
N GLY A 135 -31.32 -5.27 40.33
CA GLY A 135 -32.34 -5.02 41.35
C GLY A 135 -33.32 -6.18 41.49
N SER A 136 -33.42 -6.76 42.69
CA SER A 136 -34.15 -8.00 42.99
C SER A 136 -35.66 -7.85 43.21
N GLU A 137 -36.35 -8.97 43.04
CA GLU A 137 -37.62 -9.41 43.66
C GLU A 137 -38.38 -8.47 44.60
N SER A 138 -39.69 -8.32 44.38
CA SER A 138 -40.74 -8.91 45.25
C SER A 138 -42.15 -8.60 44.72
N GLY A 139 -43.18 -9.33 45.20
CA GLY A 139 -44.53 -9.29 44.64
C GLY A 139 -45.55 -8.44 45.41
N GLY A 140 -46.65 -8.08 44.75
CA GLY A 140 -47.77 -7.34 45.36
C GLY A 140 -49.09 -7.45 44.56
N LYS A 141 -50.08 -8.13 45.15
CA LYS A 141 -51.52 -8.01 44.84
C LYS A 141 -52.08 -6.75 45.58
N SER A 142 -53.22 -6.13 45.25
CA SER A 142 -54.32 -6.43 44.30
C SER A 142 -55.23 -5.20 44.11
N ASP A 143 -56.21 -5.32 43.20
CA ASP A 143 -57.53 -4.67 43.16
C ASP A 143 -57.68 -3.13 43.14
N ALA A 144 -58.22 -2.64 42.02
CA ALA A 144 -59.27 -1.61 42.00
C ALA A 144 -60.17 -1.81 40.77
N THR A 145 -61.43 -2.19 40.96
CA THR A 145 -62.37 -2.47 39.86
C THR A 145 -63.05 -1.23 39.29
N SER A 146 -63.09 -1.19 37.97
CA SER A 146 -63.79 -0.28 37.05
C SER A 146 -65.20 0.21 37.45
N ALA A 147 -65.43 1.53 37.33
CA ALA A 147 -66.70 2.21 37.02
C ALA A 147 -66.47 3.74 36.96
N THR A 148 -66.95 4.55 36.00
CA THR A 148 -67.61 4.33 34.70
C THR A 148 -67.43 5.59 33.84
N THR A 149 -67.28 5.48 32.52
CA THR A 149 -68.04 6.25 31.48
C THR A 149 -67.55 5.88 30.09
N ASN A 150 -68.47 5.62 29.16
CA ASN A 150 -68.17 5.65 27.73
C ASN A 150 -68.27 7.09 27.23
N ASP A 151 -67.31 7.54 26.43
CA ASP A 151 -67.60 8.29 25.21
C ASP A 151 -66.49 8.06 24.18
N GLY A 152 -66.85 8.10 22.89
CA GLY A 152 -66.11 7.37 21.86
C GLY A 152 -64.86 8.07 21.31
N VAL A 153 -63.70 7.42 21.45
CA VAL A 153 -62.64 7.42 20.44
C VAL A 153 -62.46 5.97 19.97
N ALA A 154 -62.40 5.74 18.66
CA ALA A 154 -62.20 4.41 18.11
C ALA A 154 -60.74 3.98 18.32
N ASP A 155 -60.52 3.11 19.31
CA ASP A 155 -59.20 2.54 19.59
C ASP A 155 -58.87 1.50 18.50
N SER A 156 -57.98 1.87 17.58
CA SER A 156 -57.57 0.98 16.49
C SER A 156 -56.50 0.02 17.00
N GLU A 157 -56.93 -1.12 17.55
CA GLU A 157 -56.04 -2.20 17.98
C GLU A 157 -55.08 -2.58 16.84
N GLY A 158 -53.80 -2.23 16.99
CA GLY A 158 -52.79 -2.42 15.95
C GLY A 158 -52.37 -3.88 15.87
N GLU A 159 -52.79 -4.60 14.81
CA GLU A 159 -52.41 -5.99 14.60
C GLU A 159 -50.89 -6.16 14.45
N VAL A 160 -50.27 -6.87 15.40
CA VAL A 160 -48.83 -7.19 15.37
C VAL A 160 -48.60 -8.41 14.47
N HIS A 161 -48.16 -8.16 13.23
CA HIS A 161 -47.76 -9.22 12.30
C HIS A 161 -46.26 -9.55 12.41
N THR A 162 -45.93 -10.83 12.36
CA THR A 162 -44.54 -11.28 12.16
C THR A 162 -44.13 -11.20 10.69
N PHE A 163 -42.84 -10.92 10.44
CA PHE A 163 -42.29 -10.92 9.09
C PHE A 163 -42.39 -12.31 8.46
N LYS A 164 -43.00 -12.38 7.28
CA LYS A 164 -43.06 -13.60 6.45
C LYS A 164 -42.02 -13.50 5.34
N ALA A 165 -41.32 -14.59 5.07
CA ALA A 165 -40.32 -14.68 4.02
C ALA A 165 -40.68 -15.77 3.01
N GLU A 166 -40.45 -15.51 1.72
CA GLU A 166 -40.72 -16.47 0.66
C GLU A 166 -39.43 -17.26 0.34
N THR A 167 -39.30 -18.44 0.95
CA THR A 167 -38.08 -19.26 0.93
C THR A 167 -37.52 -19.49 -0.48
N LYS A 168 -38.38 -19.72 -1.48
CA LYS A 168 -37.98 -19.93 -2.88
C LYS A 168 -37.32 -18.68 -3.48
N LYS A 169 -37.79 -17.47 -3.15
CA LYS A 169 -37.16 -16.20 -3.58
C LYS A 169 -35.88 -15.89 -2.81
N LEU A 170 -35.83 -16.18 -1.50
CA LEU A 170 -34.57 -16.06 -0.74
C LEU A 170 -33.47 -16.95 -1.32
N LEU A 171 -33.78 -18.23 -1.57
CA LEU A 171 -32.82 -19.17 -2.15
C LEU A 171 -32.38 -18.76 -3.57
N HIS A 172 -33.29 -18.22 -4.38
CA HIS A 172 -32.95 -17.62 -5.68
C HIS A 172 -31.99 -16.43 -5.54
N ILE A 173 -32.20 -15.52 -4.57
CA ILE A 173 -31.30 -14.38 -4.31
C ILE A 173 -29.93 -14.87 -3.83
N VAL A 174 -29.88 -15.87 -2.94
CA VAL A 174 -28.61 -16.47 -2.47
C VAL A 174 -27.82 -17.09 -3.62
N THR A 175 -28.49 -17.73 -4.58
CA THR A 175 -27.86 -18.45 -5.70
C THR A 175 -27.55 -17.59 -6.93
N HIS A 176 -28.24 -16.47 -7.13
CA HIS A 176 -28.11 -15.64 -8.35
C HIS A 176 -27.73 -14.17 -8.08
N SER A 177 -27.55 -13.76 -6.82
CA SER A 177 -27.30 -12.34 -6.49
C SER A 177 -26.34 -12.09 -5.33
N LEU A 178 -25.94 -13.12 -4.57
CA LEU A 178 -24.91 -12.95 -3.52
C LEU A 178 -23.49 -13.25 -3.98
N TYR A 179 -23.29 -14.13 -4.97
CA TYR A 179 -21.94 -14.58 -5.37
C TYR A 179 -21.60 -14.08 -6.77
N THR A 180 -20.41 -13.47 -6.91
CA THR A 180 -19.95 -12.85 -8.15
C THR A 180 -19.09 -13.82 -8.97
N ASP A 181 -18.21 -14.57 -8.29
CA ASP A 181 -17.35 -15.63 -8.85
C ASP A 181 -17.99 -17.00 -8.59
N LYS A 182 -18.08 -17.85 -9.63
CA LYS A 182 -18.60 -19.23 -9.50
C LYS A 182 -17.73 -20.09 -8.59
N GLU A 183 -16.41 -19.89 -8.58
CA GLU A 183 -15.47 -20.72 -7.82
C GLU A 183 -15.71 -20.70 -6.29
N VAL A 184 -16.45 -19.70 -5.79
CA VAL A 184 -16.72 -19.48 -4.36
C VAL A 184 -17.37 -20.68 -3.66
N PHE A 185 -18.12 -21.54 -4.38
CA PHE A 185 -18.69 -22.75 -3.76
C PHE A 185 -17.60 -23.68 -3.20
N VAL A 186 -16.43 -23.76 -3.85
CA VAL A 186 -15.27 -24.53 -3.35
C VAL A 186 -14.77 -23.94 -2.03
N ARG A 187 -14.72 -22.60 -1.91
CA ARG A 187 -14.33 -21.91 -0.68
C ARG A 187 -15.31 -22.18 0.47
N GLU A 188 -16.62 -22.03 0.26
CA GLU A 188 -17.61 -22.23 1.33
C GLU A 188 -17.72 -23.70 1.74
N LEU A 189 -17.66 -24.66 0.80
CA LEU A 189 -17.72 -26.09 1.14
C LEU A 189 -16.45 -26.54 1.89
N ILE A 190 -15.25 -26.10 1.50
CA ILE A 190 -14.02 -26.36 2.27
C ILE A 190 -14.07 -25.69 3.65
N SER A 191 -14.65 -24.48 3.76
CA SER A 191 -14.82 -23.79 5.04
C SER A 191 -15.76 -24.54 5.99
N ASN A 192 -16.87 -25.07 5.48
CA ASN A 192 -17.82 -25.88 6.26
C ASN A 192 -17.19 -27.20 6.73
N ALA A 193 -16.37 -27.84 5.88
CA ALA A 193 -15.61 -29.03 6.23
C ALA A 193 -14.54 -28.76 7.29
N ALA A 194 -13.81 -27.64 7.18
CA ALA A 194 -12.85 -27.21 8.20
C ALA A 194 -13.54 -26.92 9.55
N ASP A 195 -14.70 -26.27 9.55
CA ASP A 195 -15.55 -26.09 10.74
C ASP A 195 -15.97 -27.44 11.36
N ALA A 196 -16.35 -28.43 10.55
CA ALA A 196 -16.77 -29.75 11.02
C ALA A 196 -15.62 -30.57 11.64
N LEU A 197 -14.41 -30.42 11.09
CA LEU A 197 -13.19 -31.03 11.62
C LEU A 197 -12.70 -30.32 12.90
N GLU A 198 -12.81 -28.98 12.96
CA GLU A 198 -12.43 -28.18 14.14
C GLU A 198 -13.37 -28.46 15.33
N LYS A 199 -14.69 -28.58 15.10
CA LYS A 199 -15.65 -29.02 16.13
C LYS A 199 -15.29 -30.39 16.69
N LEU A 200 -15.00 -31.37 15.82
CA LEU A 200 -14.61 -32.71 16.26
C LEU A 200 -13.30 -32.68 17.07
N ARG A 201 -12.30 -31.92 16.60
CA ARG A 201 -11.02 -31.73 17.30
C ARG A 201 -11.23 -31.12 18.69
N PHE A 202 -12.12 -30.14 18.82
CA PHE A 202 -12.49 -29.54 20.10
C PHE A 202 -13.17 -30.56 21.03
N LEU A 203 -14.17 -31.30 20.53
CA LEU A 203 -14.90 -32.32 21.31
C LEU A 203 -13.97 -33.44 21.81
N GLN A 204 -13.04 -33.90 20.97
CA GLN A 204 -11.97 -34.84 21.36
C GLN A 204 -11.02 -34.22 22.40
N ALA A 205 -10.56 -32.97 22.20
CA ALA A 205 -9.65 -32.28 23.13
C ALA A 205 -10.28 -31.97 24.50
N THR A 206 -11.60 -31.76 24.56
CA THR A 206 -12.38 -31.61 25.80
C THR A 206 -12.82 -32.94 26.43
N ALA A 207 -12.41 -34.08 25.86
CA ALA A 207 -12.81 -35.44 26.27
C ALA A 207 -14.34 -35.67 26.32
N GLN A 208 -15.13 -34.88 25.58
CA GLN A 208 -16.55 -35.13 25.35
C GLN A 208 -16.75 -36.28 24.34
N VAL A 209 -15.74 -36.52 23.49
CA VAL A 209 -15.67 -37.65 22.56
C VAL A 209 -14.38 -38.43 22.82
N THR A 210 -14.51 -39.64 23.32
CA THR A 210 -13.44 -40.65 23.29
C THR A 210 -13.57 -41.48 22.03
N ASP A 211 -12.48 -41.69 21.29
CA ASP A 211 -12.45 -42.72 20.24
C ASP A 211 -12.64 -44.09 20.91
N ALA A 212 -13.80 -44.71 20.73
CA ALA A 212 -14.18 -45.95 21.41
C ALA A 212 -13.35 -47.16 20.92
N ASP A 213 -13.18 -48.14 21.82
CA ASP A 213 -12.18 -49.22 21.77
C ASP A 213 -11.83 -49.77 20.37
N GLY A 214 -10.54 -49.70 20.03
CA GLY A 214 -9.93 -50.56 19.01
C GLY A 214 -10.17 -50.21 17.55
N SER A 215 -10.96 -49.17 17.22
CA SER A 215 -11.04 -48.65 15.85
C SER A 215 -9.83 -47.76 15.51
N GLU A 216 -9.31 -47.83 14.28
CA GLU A 216 -8.21 -46.96 13.85
C GLU A 216 -8.67 -45.50 13.85
N ALA A 217 -7.98 -44.65 14.64
CA ALA A 217 -8.32 -43.23 14.81
C ALA A 217 -8.31 -42.49 13.46
N MET A 218 -9.51 -42.27 12.92
CA MET A 218 -9.70 -41.72 11.57
C MET A 218 -9.20 -40.28 11.50
N ALA A 219 -8.16 -40.07 10.68
CA ALA A 219 -7.51 -38.78 10.47
C ALA A 219 -8.51 -37.67 10.14
N LEU A 220 -8.24 -36.46 10.63
CA LEU A 220 -9.01 -35.25 10.34
C LEU A 220 -8.56 -34.67 8.99
N GLU A 221 -9.34 -34.88 7.93
CA GLU A 221 -8.94 -34.59 6.55
C GLU A 221 -10.13 -34.27 5.63
N ILE A 222 -9.83 -33.64 4.49
CA ILE A 222 -10.81 -33.26 3.46
C ILE A 222 -10.33 -33.84 2.11
N HIS A 223 -11.23 -34.50 1.39
CA HIS A 223 -11.00 -35.05 0.06
C HIS A 223 -11.87 -34.35 -0.98
N LEU A 224 -11.28 -34.01 -2.12
CA LEU A 224 -11.93 -33.44 -3.29
C LEU A 224 -11.78 -34.40 -4.47
N SER A 225 -12.85 -34.61 -5.22
CA SER A 225 -12.85 -35.47 -6.40
C SER A 225 -13.91 -35.03 -7.41
N THR A 226 -13.74 -35.42 -8.67
CA THR A 226 -14.66 -35.08 -9.77
C THR A 226 -14.91 -36.29 -10.64
N ASP A 227 -16.09 -36.35 -11.27
CA ASP A 227 -16.43 -37.34 -12.29
C ASP A 227 -17.02 -36.61 -13.51
N ALA A 228 -16.29 -36.64 -14.64
CA ALA A 228 -16.69 -35.99 -15.88
C ALA A 228 -17.81 -36.75 -16.64
N ALA A 229 -17.99 -38.05 -16.37
CA ALA A 229 -19.05 -38.87 -16.97
C ALA A 229 -20.37 -38.69 -16.20
N ALA A 230 -20.32 -38.75 -14.86
CA ALA A 230 -21.47 -38.43 -14.00
C ALA A 230 -21.76 -36.92 -13.91
N LYS A 231 -20.79 -36.07 -14.28
CA LYS A 231 -20.83 -34.60 -14.19
C LYS A 231 -20.96 -34.10 -12.76
N THR A 232 -20.18 -34.68 -11.86
CA THR A 232 -20.20 -34.34 -10.44
C THR A 232 -18.89 -33.74 -9.95
N PHE A 233 -19.02 -32.82 -9.00
CA PHE A 233 -17.99 -32.47 -8.04
C PHE A 233 -18.35 -33.13 -6.71
N THR A 234 -17.38 -33.69 -5.99
CA THR A 234 -17.58 -34.28 -4.66
C THR A 234 -16.54 -33.77 -3.66
N LEU A 235 -17.02 -33.22 -2.54
CA LEU A 235 -16.21 -32.99 -1.34
C LEU A 235 -16.59 -34.03 -0.28
N GLN A 236 -15.62 -34.56 0.45
CA GLN A 236 -15.85 -35.39 1.63
C GLN A 236 -14.95 -34.96 2.79
N ASP A 237 -15.51 -34.82 3.99
CA ASP A 237 -14.80 -34.56 5.24
C ASP A 237 -14.98 -35.70 6.25
N THR A 238 -14.01 -35.85 7.16
CA THR A 238 -14.04 -36.84 8.26
C THR A 238 -14.43 -36.22 9.61
N GLY A 239 -15.12 -35.09 9.61
CA GLY A 239 -15.46 -34.28 10.79
C GLY A 239 -16.61 -34.82 11.63
N VAL A 240 -17.24 -33.92 12.40
CA VAL A 240 -18.27 -34.24 13.41
C VAL A 240 -19.55 -34.89 12.83
N GLY A 241 -19.79 -34.73 11.53
CA GLY A 241 -21.01 -35.17 10.83
C GLY A 241 -22.25 -34.36 11.26
N MET A 242 -23.44 -34.85 10.90
CA MET A 242 -24.73 -34.29 11.33
C MET A 242 -25.72 -35.39 11.67
N THR A 243 -26.54 -35.16 12.68
CA THR A 243 -27.73 -35.96 13.01
C THR A 243 -28.91 -35.62 12.09
N LYS A 244 -29.98 -36.44 12.12
CA LYS A 244 -31.21 -36.15 11.38
C LYS A 244 -31.87 -34.83 11.81
N ALA A 245 -31.76 -34.44 13.08
CA ALA A 245 -32.27 -33.16 13.56
C ALA A 245 -31.50 -32.00 12.92
N GLU A 246 -30.17 -32.07 12.93
CA GLU A 246 -29.30 -31.04 12.35
C GLU A 246 -29.42 -30.95 10.82
N LEU A 247 -29.70 -32.05 10.11
CA LEU A 247 -30.05 -31.99 8.68
C LEU A 247 -31.29 -31.12 8.44
N LEU A 248 -32.36 -31.32 9.22
CA LEU A 248 -33.59 -30.53 9.11
C LEU A 248 -33.37 -29.08 9.55
N GLU A 249 -32.59 -28.88 10.60
CA GLU A 249 -32.43 -27.58 11.27
C GLU A 249 -31.37 -26.68 10.62
N HIS A 250 -30.22 -27.22 10.20
CA HIS A 250 -29.11 -26.45 9.64
C HIS A 250 -29.06 -26.43 8.10
N LEU A 251 -29.53 -27.48 7.41
CA LEU A 251 -29.59 -27.52 5.94
C LEU A 251 -31.00 -27.26 5.40
N GLY A 252 -32.04 -27.56 6.20
CA GLY A 252 -33.43 -27.21 5.88
C GLY A 252 -33.84 -25.76 6.17
N THR A 253 -33.05 -25.01 6.95
CA THR A 253 -33.35 -23.61 7.32
C THR A 253 -32.30 -22.64 6.77
N ILE A 254 -32.72 -21.71 5.92
CA ILE A 254 -31.85 -20.65 5.39
C ILE A 254 -31.43 -19.69 6.51
N ALA A 255 -30.16 -19.29 6.52
CA ALA A 255 -29.55 -18.37 7.49
C ALA A 255 -29.49 -18.89 8.94
N LYS A 256 -29.60 -20.21 9.16
CA LYS A 256 -29.26 -20.85 10.44
C LYS A 256 -27.86 -21.50 10.36
N SER A 257 -27.07 -21.44 11.43
CA SER A 257 -25.70 -21.98 11.45
C SER A 257 -25.37 -22.70 12.77
N GLY A 258 -25.24 -24.03 12.70
CA GLY A 258 -24.71 -24.83 13.81
C GLY A 258 -23.25 -24.51 14.17
N SER A 259 -22.50 -23.82 13.30
CA SER A 259 -21.18 -23.26 13.64
C SER A 259 -21.28 -22.03 14.54
N LEU A 260 -22.24 -21.14 14.27
CA LEU A 260 -22.52 -20.00 15.15
C LEU A 260 -23.05 -20.48 16.52
N GLU A 261 -23.97 -21.44 16.54
CA GLU A 261 -24.47 -22.00 17.79
C GLU A 261 -23.39 -22.70 18.62
N PHE A 262 -22.51 -23.48 17.97
CA PHE A 262 -21.39 -24.12 18.66
C PHE A 262 -20.44 -23.08 19.26
N LEU A 263 -20.13 -22.02 18.52
CA LEU A 263 -19.31 -20.90 19.02
C LEU A 263 -19.99 -20.20 20.20
N MET A 264 -21.30 -19.94 20.12
CA MET A 264 -22.08 -19.34 21.23
C MET A 264 -22.09 -20.23 22.49
N LYS A 265 -22.27 -21.54 22.34
CA LYS A 265 -22.27 -22.52 23.44
C LYS A 265 -20.92 -22.60 24.18
N HIS A 266 -19.81 -22.26 23.52
CA HIS A 266 -18.45 -22.31 24.07
C HIS A 266 -17.78 -20.90 24.15
N GLN A 267 -18.57 -19.82 24.25
CA GLN A 267 -18.03 -18.47 24.39
C GLN A 267 -17.21 -18.31 25.68
N GLY A 268 -15.94 -17.95 25.51
CA GLY A 268 -14.96 -17.77 26.59
C GLY A 268 -13.80 -18.77 26.51
N GLU A 269 -13.97 -19.91 25.84
CA GLU A 269 -12.92 -20.90 25.66
C GLU A 269 -12.00 -20.55 24.50
N LYS A 270 -10.71 -20.34 24.81
CA LYS A 270 -9.67 -20.07 23.80
C LYS A 270 -9.33 -21.35 23.04
N ASN A 271 -9.99 -21.60 21.91
CA ASN A 271 -9.47 -22.38 20.75
C ASN A 271 -10.45 -22.55 19.57
N ALA A 272 -11.70 -22.08 19.65
CA ALA A 272 -12.71 -22.28 18.59
C ALA A 272 -12.48 -21.41 17.33
N ASP A 273 -11.55 -21.83 16.47
CA ASP A 273 -11.15 -21.21 15.19
C ASP A 273 -12.22 -21.38 14.06
N ILE A 274 -13.47 -21.03 14.37
CA ILE A 274 -14.64 -21.27 13.51
C ILE A 274 -14.87 -20.14 12.48
N ILE A 275 -15.14 -20.54 11.24
CA ILE A 275 -15.27 -19.71 10.03
C ILE A 275 -16.75 -19.46 9.68
N GLY A 276 -17.64 -20.42 9.94
CA GLY A 276 -19.07 -20.35 9.59
C GLY A 276 -19.88 -19.51 10.59
N GLN A 277 -20.48 -18.41 10.11
CA GLN A 277 -21.36 -17.55 10.92
C GLN A 277 -22.73 -17.25 10.28
N PHE A 278 -22.81 -17.11 8.95
CA PHE A 278 -24.02 -16.59 8.27
C PHE A 278 -25.13 -17.62 7.95
N GLY A 279 -24.86 -18.93 8.01
CA GLY A 279 -25.88 -19.95 7.71
C GLY A 279 -26.38 -19.99 6.25
N VAL A 280 -25.62 -19.44 5.29
CA VAL A 280 -25.98 -19.45 3.86
C VAL A 280 -24.94 -20.06 2.93
N GLY A 281 -23.70 -20.25 3.39
CA GLY A 281 -22.57 -20.66 2.55
C GLY A 281 -22.75 -22.02 1.84
N PHE A 282 -23.49 -22.96 2.44
CA PHE A 282 -23.82 -24.24 1.79
C PHE A 282 -24.59 -24.05 0.48
N TYR A 283 -25.54 -23.10 0.42
CA TYR A 283 -26.39 -22.91 -0.74
C TYR A 283 -25.64 -22.34 -1.97
N SER A 284 -24.38 -21.92 -1.80
CA SER A 284 -23.49 -21.61 -2.93
C SER A 284 -23.27 -22.82 -3.87
N ALA A 285 -23.45 -24.06 -3.38
CA ALA A 285 -23.41 -25.26 -4.24
C ALA A 285 -24.48 -25.24 -5.35
N PHE A 286 -25.63 -24.60 -5.12
CA PHE A 286 -26.70 -24.43 -6.11
C PHE A 286 -26.42 -23.30 -7.13
N VAL A 287 -25.34 -22.53 -6.97
CA VAL A 287 -24.83 -21.66 -8.05
C VAL A 287 -24.40 -22.54 -9.23
N VAL A 288 -23.65 -23.62 -8.95
CA VAL A 288 -23.03 -24.49 -9.96
C VAL A 288 -23.78 -25.80 -10.23
N SER A 289 -24.74 -26.20 -9.38
CA SER A 289 -25.40 -27.51 -9.42
C SER A 289 -26.90 -27.45 -9.74
N ASP A 290 -27.39 -28.42 -10.52
CA ASP A 290 -28.82 -28.70 -10.72
C ASP A 290 -29.40 -29.56 -9.57
N ARG A 291 -28.57 -30.33 -8.87
CA ARG A 291 -28.92 -31.07 -7.63
C ARG A 291 -27.73 -31.15 -6.68
N VAL A 292 -27.98 -31.14 -5.38
CA VAL A 292 -26.97 -31.42 -4.35
C VAL A 292 -27.46 -32.56 -3.47
N ASP A 293 -26.64 -33.60 -3.35
CA ASP A 293 -26.84 -34.73 -2.45
C ASP A 293 -25.82 -34.66 -1.30
N VAL A 294 -26.29 -34.76 -0.06
CA VAL A 294 -25.47 -34.69 1.16
C VAL A 294 -25.65 -35.97 1.95
N TYR A 295 -24.62 -36.80 1.94
CA TYR A 295 -24.51 -38.02 2.74
C TYR A 295 -23.80 -37.67 4.04
N THR A 296 -24.36 -37.99 5.21
CA THR A 296 -23.73 -37.66 6.50
C THR A 296 -23.94 -38.73 7.56
N ARG A 297 -22.95 -38.87 8.45
CA ARG A 297 -22.99 -39.75 9.62
C ARG A 297 -22.32 -39.03 10.79
N ALA A 298 -23.09 -38.75 11.83
CA ALA A 298 -22.58 -38.13 13.05
C ALA A 298 -21.49 -39.00 13.71
N HIS A 299 -20.63 -38.35 14.49
CA HIS A 299 -19.55 -38.99 15.26
C HIS A 299 -20.01 -39.85 16.45
N GLU A 300 -21.29 -39.80 16.82
CA GLU A 300 -21.86 -40.54 17.95
C GLU A 300 -21.81 -42.05 17.72
N GLU A 301 -21.59 -42.84 18.78
CA GLU A 301 -21.55 -44.30 18.66
C GLU A 301 -22.91 -44.87 18.24
N GLY A 302 -22.91 -45.74 17.22
CA GLY A 302 -24.14 -46.27 16.64
C GLY A 302 -24.95 -45.26 15.82
N ALA A 303 -24.43 -44.05 15.54
CA ALA A 303 -25.09 -43.06 14.69
C ALA A 303 -25.48 -43.64 13.33
N LYS A 304 -26.72 -43.41 12.92
CA LYS A 304 -27.23 -43.78 11.61
C LYS A 304 -26.72 -42.85 10.53
N ALA A 305 -26.54 -43.39 9.32
CA ALA A 305 -26.23 -42.60 8.12
C ALA A 305 -27.51 -42.08 7.46
N TYR A 306 -27.43 -40.88 6.87
CA TYR A 306 -28.55 -40.24 6.18
C TYR A 306 -28.11 -39.63 4.84
N LEU A 307 -29.04 -39.61 3.88
CA LEU A 307 -28.95 -38.88 2.63
C LEU A 307 -29.98 -37.75 2.63
N TRP A 308 -29.52 -36.51 2.58
CA TRP A 308 -30.30 -35.32 2.24
C TRP A 308 -30.14 -35.02 0.74
N SER A 309 -31.20 -34.66 0.02
CA SER A 309 -31.13 -34.34 -1.41
C SER A 309 -32.10 -33.22 -1.79
N SER A 310 -31.65 -32.27 -2.61
CA SER A 310 -32.45 -31.13 -3.10
C SER A 310 -31.97 -30.64 -4.45
N ASP A 311 -32.88 -30.03 -5.22
CA ASP A 311 -32.65 -29.30 -6.47
C ASP A 311 -32.49 -27.78 -6.26
N GLY A 312 -32.67 -27.29 -5.02
CA GLY A 312 -32.68 -25.86 -4.71
C GLY A 312 -33.98 -25.14 -5.09
N ALA A 313 -35.03 -25.85 -5.53
CA ALA A 313 -36.36 -25.29 -5.81
C ALA A 313 -37.21 -25.06 -4.55
N GLY A 314 -36.62 -25.20 -3.35
CA GLY A 314 -37.23 -24.92 -2.05
C GLY A 314 -37.81 -26.12 -1.31
N GLU A 315 -37.57 -27.34 -1.80
CA GLU A 315 -37.96 -28.62 -1.17
C GLU A 315 -36.74 -29.55 -1.11
N PHE A 316 -36.74 -30.49 -0.17
CA PHE A 316 -35.66 -31.47 0.00
C PHE A 316 -36.18 -32.78 0.59
N ASN A 317 -35.47 -33.89 0.33
CA ASN A 317 -35.76 -35.22 0.86
C ASN A 317 -34.69 -35.60 1.91
N VAL A 318 -35.07 -36.34 2.95
CA VAL A 318 -34.12 -36.97 3.90
C VAL A 318 -34.44 -38.45 4.04
N LYS A 319 -33.57 -39.30 3.50
CA LYS A 319 -33.63 -40.75 3.57
C LYS A 319 -32.65 -41.27 4.63
N GLU A 320 -33.08 -42.26 5.41
CA GLU A 320 -32.17 -43.08 6.23
C GLU A 320 -31.48 -44.11 5.31
N LEU A 321 -30.16 -44.29 5.48
CA LEU A 321 -29.37 -45.23 4.69
C LEU A 321 -29.14 -46.53 5.47
N SER A 322 -29.06 -47.67 4.76
CA SER A 322 -28.55 -48.91 5.36
C SER A 322 -27.04 -48.85 5.55
N GLU A 323 -26.46 -49.76 6.33
CA GLU A 323 -24.99 -49.83 6.51
C GLU A 323 -24.28 -50.19 5.20
N GLU A 324 -24.92 -50.97 4.32
CA GLU A 324 -24.41 -51.26 2.98
C GLU A 324 -24.37 -49.99 2.12
N GLU A 325 -25.45 -49.20 2.09
CA GLU A 325 -25.50 -47.93 1.36
C GLU A 325 -24.54 -46.87 1.94
N ALA A 326 -24.35 -46.85 3.26
CA ALA A 326 -23.37 -46.00 3.92
C ALA A 326 -21.92 -46.42 3.60
N SER A 327 -21.66 -47.73 3.55
CA SER A 327 -20.36 -48.29 3.17
C SER A 327 -20.03 -48.01 1.69
N GLU A 328 -20.99 -48.19 0.78
CA GLU A 328 -20.85 -47.84 -0.64
C GLU A 328 -20.65 -46.33 -0.84
N ALA A 329 -21.32 -45.49 -0.04
CA ALA A 329 -21.06 -44.06 -0.01
C ALA A 329 -19.66 -43.70 0.52
N GLY A 330 -18.94 -44.61 1.17
CA GLY A 330 -17.63 -44.39 1.79
C GLY A 330 -17.70 -43.67 3.14
N LEU A 331 -18.84 -43.79 3.85
CA LEU A 331 -19.27 -42.88 4.90
C LEU A 331 -19.11 -43.47 6.31
N LYS A 332 -17.86 -43.56 6.79
CA LYS A 332 -17.56 -44.02 8.16
C LYS A 332 -17.92 -42.99 9.25
N ARG A 333 -17.68 -41.70 8.99
CA ARG A 333 -17.94 -40.53 9.85
C ARG A 333 -17.86 -39.26 8.98
N GLY A 334 -18.51 -38.17 9.38
CA GLY A 334 -18.40 -36.89 8.69
C GLY A 334 -19.45 -36.72 7.60
N THR A 335 -19.13 -35.94 6.56
CA THR A 335 -20.08 -35.59 5.49
C THR A 335 -19.45 -35.71 4.10
N LYS A 336 -20.24 -36.13 3.12
CA LYS A 336 -19.90 -36.20 1.70
C LYS A 336 -20.98 -35.46 0.89
N ILE A 337 -20.56 -34.42 0.17
CA ILE A 337 -21.41 -33.51 -0.59
C ILE A 337 -21.13 -33.74 -2.08
N VAL A 338 -22.13 -34.24 -2.82
CA VAL A 338 -22.09 -34.49 -4.25
C VAL A 338 -22.91 -33.42 -4.97
N CYS A 339 -22.21 -32.60 -5.74
CA CYS A 339 -22.75 -31.50 -6.55
C CYS A 339 -22.94 -31.98 -7.99
N HIS A 340 -24.19 -32.11 -8.46
CA HIS A 340 -24.52 -32.52 -9.83
C HIS A 340 -24.54 -31.28 -10.72
N LEU A 341 -23.51 -31.11 -11.54
CA LEU A 341 -23.14 -29.84 -12.14
C LEU A 341 -24.05 -29.45 -13.32
N LYS A 342 -24.40 -28.16 -13.37
CA LYS A 342 -25.12 -27.54 -14.48
C LYS A 342 -24.31 -27.64 -15.77
N LYS A 343 -25.02 -27.61 -16.91
CA LYS A 343 -24.42 -27.67 -18.26
C LYS A 343 -23.40 -26.55 -18.54
N ASP A 344 -23.53 -25.40 -17.89
CA ASP A 344 -22.64 -24.25 -17.99
C ASP A 344 -21.57 -24.19 -16.87
N CYS A 345 -21.49 -25.22 -16.01
CA CYS A 345 -20.58 -25.33 -14.87
C CYS A 345 -19.71 -26.60 -14.92
N LEU A 346 -19.64 -27.27 -16.08
CA LEU A 346 -18.90 -28.52 -16.26
C LEU A 346 -17.37 -28.35 -16.12
N GLU A 347 -16.87 -27.12 -16.11
CA GLU A 347 -15.49 -26.78 -15.72
C GLU A 347 -15.11 -27.34 -14.34
N PHE A 348 -16.06 -27.40 -13.41
CA PHE A 348 -15.85 -27.99 -12.08
C PHE A 348 -15.90 -29.53 -12.03
N SER A 349 -16.09 -30.20 -13.19
CA SER A 349 -15.82 -31.63 -13.33
C SER A 349 -14.38 -31.94 -13.76
N ASN A 350 -13.58 -30.91 -14.05
CA ASN A 350 -12.15 -31.04 -14.32
C ASN A 350 -11.35 -30.89 -13.01
N ILE A 351 -10.65 -31.96 -12.63
CA ILE A 351 -9.91 -32.00 -11.37
C ILE A 351 -8.78 -30.97 -11.29
N HIS A 352 -8.17 -30.58 -12.42
CA HIS A 352 -7.11 -29.56 -12.44
C HIS A 352 -7.67 -28.17 -12.09
N HIS A 353 -8.82 -27.80 -12.64
CA HIS A 353 -9.46 -26.52 -12.30
C HIS A 353 -9.95 -26.50 -10.84
N VAL A 354 -10.51 -27.62 -10.35
CA VAL A 354 -10.87 -27.79 -8.93
C VAL A 354 -9.64 -27.67 -8.02
N LYS A 355 -8.49 -28.22 -8.43
CA LYS A 355 -7.21 -28.14 -7.72
C LYS A 355 -6.66 -26.71 -7.69
N GLU A 356 -6.82 -25.93 -8.75
CA GLU A 356 -6.51 -24.49 -8.78
C GLU A 356 -7.40 -23.71 -7.81
N CYS A 357 -8.73 -23.91 -7.88
CA CYS A 357 -9.70 -23.29 -6.98
C CYS A 357 -9.41 -23.62 -5.50
N ALA A 358 -9.17 -24.89 -5.18
CA ALA A 358 -8.81 -25.33 -3.84
C ALA A 358 -7.48 -24.71 -3.39
N THR A 359 -6.46 -24.65 -4.25
CA THR A 359 -5.17 -24.01 -3.92
C THR A 359 -5.33 -22.51 -3.66
N LYS A 360 -6.16 -21.81 -4.45
CA LYS A 360 -6.51 -20.37 -4.33
C LYS A 360 -7.13 -20.04 -2.97
N PHE A 361 -8.04 -20.88 -2.46
CA PHE A 361 -8.82 -20.56 -1.26
C PHE A 361 -8.36 -21.25 0.04
N SER A 362 -7.70 -22.41 -0.04
CA SER A 362 -7.48 -23.29 1.12
C SER A 362 -6.02 -23.43 1.57
N SER A 363 -5.13 -22.59 1.05
CA SER A 363 -3.66 -22.68 1.20
C SER A 363 -3.16 -22.72 2.65
N PHE A 364 -3.98 -22.22 3.60
CA PHE A 364 -3.66 -22.07 5.02
C PHE A 364 -4.74 -22.68 5.95
N VAL A 365 -5.60 -23.55 5.42
CA VAL A 365 -6.56 -24.33 6.21
C VAL A 365 -5.81 -25.35 7.08
N ASN A 366 -6.26 -25.52 8.33
CA ASN A 366 -5.57 -26.33 9.36
C ASN A 366 -5.50 -27.83 9.04
N PHE A 367 -6.38 -28.31 8.16
CA PHE A 367 -6.57 -29.72 7.88
C PHE A 367 -5.98 -30.08 6.51
N PRO A 368 -5.39 -31.28 6.36
CA PRO A 368 -4.88 -31.76 5.08
C PRO A 368 -6.03 -31.89 4.07
N ILE A 369 -5.87 -31.20 2.93
CA ILE A 369 -6.78 -31.27 1.79
C ILE A 369 -6.11 -32.09 0.70
N TYR A 370 -6.81 -33.11 0.21
CA TYR A 370 -6.39 -34.00 -0.87
C TYR A 370 -7.28 -33.80 -2.10
N VAL A 371 -6.68 -33.85 -3.28
CA VAL A 371 -7.39 -34.04 -4.56
C VAL A 371 -7.12 -35.46 -5.05
N LYS A 372 -8.17 -36.17 -5.48
CA LYS A 372 -8.05 -37.44 -6.18
C LYS A 372 -7.83 -37.18 -7.67
N GLU A 373 -6.62 -37.39 -8.15
CA GLU A 373 -6.21 -37.20 -9.55
C GLU A 373 -6.79 -38.30 -10.47
N GLU A 374 -6.66 -38.16 -11.79
CA GLU A 374 -7.20 -39.10 -12.78
C GLU A 374 -6.61 -40.52 -12.71
N ASP A 375 -5.38 -40.69 -12.18
CA ASP A 375 -4.77 -42.00 -11.90
C ASP A 375 -5.35 -42.68 -10.65
N GLY A 376 -6.31 -42.04 -9.97
CA GLY A 376 -6.94 -42.50 -8.74
C GLY A 376 -6.17 -42.16 -7.46
N LYS A 377 -5.02 -41.47 -7.56
CA LYS A 377 -4.15 -41.15 -6.43
C LYS A 377 -4.61 -39.87 -5.71
N ASN A 378 -4.55 -39.89 -4.38
CA ASN A 378 -4.78 -38.70 -3.56
C ASN A 378 -3.49 -37.86 -3.46
N THR A 379 -3.47 -36.70 -4.10
CA THR A 379 -2.40 -35.69 -3.98
C THR A 379 -2.79 -34.64 -2.94
N LYS A 380 -1.92 -34.39 -1.96
CA LYS A 380 -2.11 -33.33 -0.97
C LYS A 380 -1.91 -31.95 -1.61
N ILE A 381 -2.90 -31.06 -1.49
CA ILE A 381 -2.81 -29.66 -1.93
C ILE A 381 -2.17 -28.78 -0.85
N THR A 382 -2.67 -28.87 0.38
CA THR A 382 -2.38 -27.90 1.44
C THR A 382 -1.33 -28.41 2.43
N SER A 383 -0.22 -27.69 2.58
CA SER A 383 0.69 -27.87 3.73
C SER A 383 1.71 -26.75 4.00
N GLN A 384 1.57 -25.55 3.42
CA GLN A 384 2.37 -24.39 3.84
C GLN A 384 1.92 -23.97 5.25
N GLN A 385 2.84 -23.85 6.21
CA GLN A 385 2.48 -23.37 7.53
C GLN A 385 2.14 -21.87 7.46
N ALA A 386 1.03 -21.47 8.08
CA ALA A 386 0.60 -20.08 8.17
C ALA A 386 1.54 -19.29 9.10
N LEU A 387 2.65 -18.81 8.54
CA LEU A 387 3.82 -18.35 9.31
C LEU A 387 3.51 -17.20 10.27
N TRP A 388 2.55 -16.34 9.93
CA TRP A 388 2.07 -15.23 10.77
C TRP A 388 1.35 -15.67 12.06
N LEU A 389 1.05 -16.97 12.21
CA LEU A 389 0.44 -17.56 13.40
C LEU A 389 1.48 -18.16 14.36
N GLN A 390 2.69 -18.45 13.87
CA GLN A 390 3.81 -18.82 14.73
C GLN A 390 4.24 -17.63 15.61
N THR A 391 4.83 -17.89 16.77
CA THR A 391 5.42 -16.84 17.63
C THR A 391 6.71 -16.25 17.06
N SER A 392 7.39 -17.03 16.20
CA SER A 392 8.72 -16.75 15.66
C SER A 392 9.02 -17.77 14.56
N ALA A 393 9.65 -17.32 13.47
CA ALA A 393 10.08 -18.17 12.36
C ALA A 393 11.60 -18.05 12.13
N THR A 394 12.19 -19.08 11.51
CA THR A 394 13.57 -19.04 11.02
C THR A 394 13.70 -18.28 9.69
N GLU A 395 14.92 -17.91 9.32
CA GLU A 395 15.20 -17.27 8.02
C GLU A 395 14.83 -18.17 6.84
N ASP A 396 15.01 -19.49 6.96
CA ASP A 396 14.64 -20.44 5.90
C ASP A 396 13.12 -20.64 5.76
N GLU A 397 12.36 -20.65 6.86
CA GLU A 397 10.90 -20.63 6.81
C GLU A 397 10.39 -19.32 6.19
N HIS A 398 11.01 -18.18 6.53
CA HIS A 398 10.74 -16.90 5.88
C HIS A 398 11.03 -16.92 4.38
N ARG A 399 12.15 -17.51 3.94
CA ARG A 399 12.47 -17.65 2.51
C ARG A 399 11.49 -18.54 1.77
N GLN A 400 11.12 -19.69 2.34
CA GLN A 400 10.12 -20.59 1.75
C GLN A 400 8.75 -19.93 1.64
N CYS A 401 8.31 -19.23 2.68
CA CYS A 401 7.06 -18.47 2.70
C CYS A 401 7.08 -17.31 1.68
N PHE A 402 8.16 -16.52 1.61
CA PHE A 402 8.30 -15.43 0.65
C PHE A 402 8.22 -15.91 -0.80
N ARG A 403 8.94 -16.99 -1.14
CA ARG A 403 8.94 -17.60 -2.48
C ARG A 403 7.55 -18.14 -2.85
N TYR A 404 6.88 -18.82 -1.92
CA TYR A 404 5.51 -19.29 -2.10
C TYR A 404 4.53 -18.14 -2.38
N LEU A 405 4.54 -17.08 -1.57
CA LEU A 405 3.66 -15.91 -1.75
C LEU A 405 3.99 -15.09 -3.00
N SER A 406 5.24 -15.14 -3.47
CA SER A 406 5.68 -14.49 -4.72
C SER A 406 5.41 -15.32 -5.97
N ASN A 407 4.98 -16.58 -5.81
CA ASN A 407 4.88 -17.59 -6.88
C ASN A 407 6.19 -17.77 -7.67
N THR A 408 7.34 -17.74 -6.98
CA THR A 408 8.67 -17.95 -7.56
C THR A 408 9.39 -19.09 -6.83
N SER A 409 10.27 -19.83 -7.52
CA SER A 409 11.17 -20.81 -6.88
C SER A 409 12.53 -20.21 -6.46
N TRP A 410 12.79 -18.97 -6.86
CA TRP A 410 14.00 -18.19 -6.57
C TRP A 410 13.67 -16.83 -5.94
N GLY A 411 14.70 -16.12 -5.48
CA GLY A 411 14.61 -14.83 -4.81
C GLY A 411 14.49 -14.97 -3.29
N ASP A 412 15.13 -14.04 -2.57
CA ASP A 412 15.11 -13.93 -1.11
C ASP A 412 14.57 -12.55 -0.68
N PRO A 413 13.98 -12.42 0.52
CA PRO A 413 13.54 -11.15 1.05
C PRO A 413 14.70 -10.39 1.71
N MET A 414 14.93 -9.14 1.32
CA MET A 414 15.84 -8.24 2.04
C MET A 414 15.37 -8.00 3.47
N TYR A 415 14.06 -7.91 3.69
CA TYR A 415 13.47 -7.81 5.03
C TYR A 415 12.24 -8.68 5.18
N SER A 416 12.14 -9.35 6.32
CA SER A 416 10.95 -10.08 6.80
C SER A 416 10.39 -9.35 8.02
N ILE A 417 9.08 -9.08 8.02
CA ILE A 417 8.40 -8.30 9.06
C ILE A 417 7.22 -9.12 9.58
N MET A 418 7.39 -9.78 10.72
CA MET A 418 6.25 -10.32 11.48
C MET A 418 5.62 -9.20 12.32
N PHE A 419 4.29 -9.17 12.31
CA PHE A 419 3.50 -8.28 13.16
C PHE A 419 2.30 -9.03 13.71
N ARG A 420 2.13 -8.98 15.03
CA ARG A 420 0.91 -9.39 15.69
C ARG A 420 0.48 -8.32 16.68
N THR A 421 -0.82 -8.06 16.75
CA THR A 421 -1.46 -7.38 17.86
C THR A 421 -2.86 -7.92 18.04
N ASP A 422 -3.31 -8.05 19.29
CA ASP A 422 -4.66 -8.51 19.62
C ASP A 422 -5.58 -7.30 19.94
N ALA A 423 -5.08 -6.05 19.79
CA ALA A 423 -5.81 -4.79 19.96
C ALA A 423 -5.18 -3.65 19.12
N PRO A 424 -5.95 -2.63 18.66
CA PRO A 424 -7.40 -2.46 18.78
C PRO A 424 -8.19 -3.20 17.68
N LEU A 425 -7.53 -4.16 17.02
CA LEU A 425 -8.03 -5.21 16.13
C LEU A 425 -7.09 -6.42 16.32
N SER A 426 -7.61 -7.65 16.24
CA SER A 426 -6.81 -8.87 16.12
C SER A 426 -6.21 -8.93 14.71
N ILE A 427 -4.90 -8.69 14.62
CA ILE A 427 -4.14 -8.65 13.37
C ILE A 427 -2.93 -9.57 13.53
N LYS A 428 -2.75 -10.49 12.59
CA LYS A 428 -1.61 -11.40 12.46
C LYS A 428 -1.11 -11.27 11.02
N ALA A 429 0.07 -10.71 10.82
CA ALA A 429 0.57 -10.37 9.50
C ALA A 429 2.05 -10.72 9.33
N VAL A 430 2.41 -11.10 8.10
CA VAL A 430 3.80 -11.23 7.67
C VAL A 430 4.00 -10.46 6.37
N PHE A 431 4.97 -9.56 6.35
CA PHE A 431 5.37 -8.82 5.16
C PHE A 431 6.81 -9.10 4.78
N TYR A 432 7.09 -8.99 3.49
CA TYR A 432 8.39 -9.18 2.89
C TYR A 432 8.70 -8.03 1.94
N ILE A 433 9.92 -7.52 2.03
CA ILE A 433 10.51 -6.61 1.07
C ILE A 433 11.50 -7.44 0.24
N PRO A 434 11.27 -7.64 -1.07
CA PRO A 434 12.20 -8.38 -1.93
C PRO A 434 13.61 -7.77 -1.93
N GLU A 435 14.63 -8.59 -2.21
CA GLU A 435 15.98 -8.05 -2.44
C GLU A 435 16.04 -7.10 -3.64
N ASP A 436 15.43 -7.47 -4.76
CA ASP A 436 15.35 -6.62 -5.95
C ASP A 436 13.95 -6.01 -6.12
N PRO A 437 13.84 -4.69 -6.37
CA PRO A 437 12.55 -4.03 -6.57
C PRO A 437 11.86 -4.56 -7.84
N PRO A 438 10.52 -4.67 -7.85
CA PRO A 438 9.78 -5.11 -9.03
C PRO A 438 10.01 -4.15 -10.21
N SER A 439 10.15 -4.71 -11.41
CA SER A 439 10.38 -3.89 -12.61
C SER A 439 9.14 -3.07 -12.98
N ARG A 440 9.28 -1.75 -12.88
CA ARG A 440 8.22 -0.76 -13.21
C ARG A 440 7.70 -0.87 -14.65
N LEU A 441 8.47 -1.44 -15.57
CA LEU A 441 8.05 -1.67 -16.96
C LEU A 441 7.09 -2.85 -17.13
N PHE A 442 7.05 -3.77 -16.16
CA PHE A 442 6.29 -5.03 -16.25
C PHE A 442 5.30 -5.24 -15.09
N GLN A 443 5.27 -4.35 -14.10
CA GLN A 443 4.32 -4.44 -12.99
C GLN A 443 2.92 -3.92 -13.43
N PRO A 444 1.84 -4.72 -13.26
CA PRO A 444 0.48 -4.23 -13.46
C PRO A 444 0.17 -3.06 -12.53
N ALA A 445 -0.30 -1.94 -13.08
CA ALA A 445 -0.37 -0.63 -12.40
C ALA A 445 -1.30 -0.55 -11.15
N ASN A 446 -1.96 -1.64 -10.78
CA ASN A 446 -2.90 -1.73 -9.66
C ASN A 446 -2.72 -2.97 -8.75
N GLU A 447 -1.74 -3.85 -9.00
CA GLU A 447 -1.58 -5.07 -8.18
C GLU A 447 -0.59 -4.88 -7.01
N VAL A 448 -1.11 -5.01 -5.80
CA VAL A 448 -0.32 -5.17 -4.57
C VAL A 448 -0.15 -6.66 -4.27
N GLY A 449 1.07 -7.11 -3.98
CA GLY A 449 1.38 -8.52 -3.69
C GLY A 449 1.07 -8.97 -2.25
N VAL A 450 0.08 -8.36 -1.59
CA VAL A 450 -0.34 -8.69 -0.22
C VAL A 450 -1.77 -9.21 -0.26
N SER A 451 -2.00 -10.42 0.25
CA SER A 451 -3.34 -10.97 0.40
C SER A 451 -3.97 -10.58 1.74
N LEU A 452 -5.30 -10.52 1.75
CA LEU A 452 -6.12 -10.33 2.94
C LEU A 452 -6.89 -11.61 3.26
N HIS A 453 -6.76 -12.07 4.49
CA HIS A 453 -7.39 -13.24 5.06
C HIS A 453 -8.18 -12.85 6.32
N SER A 454 -9.14 -13.68 6.69
CA SER A 454 -9.81 -13.60 7.98
C SER A 454 -10.02 -15.02 8.50
N ARG A 455 -9.46 -15.31 9.69
CA ARG A 455 -9.36 -16.68 10.24
C ARG A 455 -8.78 -17.65 9.22
N ARG A 456 -7.61 -17.30 8.67
CA ARG A 456 -6.83 -18.07 7.69
C ARG A 456 -7.44 -18.17 6.27
N VAL A 457 -8.75 -17.99 6.10
CA VAL A 457 -9.43 -18.05 4.78
C VAL A 457 -9.17 -16.79 3.95
N LEU A 458 -8.88 -16.96 2.66
CA LEU A 458 -8.66 -15.86 1.72
C LEU A 458 -9.94 -15.03 1.49
N VAL A 459 -9.85 -13.72 1.77
CA VAL A 459 -10.89 -12.71 1.53
C VAL A 459 -10.62 -11.96 0.23
N LYS A 460 -9.39 -11.43 0.06
CA LYS A 460 -8.99 -10.65 -1.12
C LYS A 460 -7.55 -10.97 -1.54
N LYS A 461 -7.32 -11.37 -2.80
CA LYS A 461 -5.99 -11.71 -3.32
C LYS A 461 -5.01 -10.53 -3.31
N SER A 462 -5.51 -9.31 -3.50
CA SER A 462 -4.70 -8.08 -3.51
C SER A 462 -5.34 -7.00 -2.62
N ALA A 463 -4.69 -6.68 -1.51
CA ALA A 463 -5.16 -5.78 -0.45
C ALA A 463 -4.97 -4.29 -0.80
N THR A 464 -5.36 -3.88 -2.01
CA THR A 464 -5.22 -2.53 -2.59
C THR A 464 -5.79 -1.39 -1.74
N ASP A 465 -6.77 -1.70 -0.89
CA ASP A 465 -7.52 -0.73 -0.09
C ASP A 465 -6.92 -0.58 1.32
N ILE A 466 -5.91 -1.41 1.64
CA ILE A 466 -5.20 -1.46 2.92
C ILE A 466 -3.74 -1.03 2.74
N ILE A 467 -3.07 -1.55 1.71
CA ILE A 467 -1.68 -1.25 1.39
C ILE A 467 -1.66 -0.26 0.22
N PRO A 468 -1.16 0.98 0.41
CA PRO A 468 -1.17 2.00 -0.63
C PRO A 468 -0.19 1.66 -1.76
N LYS A 469 -0.43 2.22 -2.95
CA LYS A 469 0.31 1.82 -4.19
C LYS A 469 1.82 2.01 -4.10
N TRP A 470 2.30 3.01 -3.36
CA TRP A 470 3.73 3.22 -3.14
C TRP A 470 4.39 2.14 -2.26
N LEU A 471 3.60 1.30 -1.56
CA LEU A 471 4.06 0.03 -0.95
C LEU A 471 3.77 -1.21 -1.82
N GLY A 472 3.41 -1.05 -3.09
CA GLY A 472 3.09 -2.17 -4.00
C GLY A 472 4.23 -3.16 -4.26
N PHE A 473 5.46 -2.82 -3.86
CA PHE A 473 6.60 -3.73 -3.85
C PHE A 473 6.58 -4.75 -2.69
N VAL A 474 5.85 -4.46 -1.61
CA VAL A 474 5.71 -5.35 -0.45
C VAL A 474 4.91 -6.59 -0.86
N LYS A 475 5.41 -7.76 -0.45
CA LYS A 475 4.71 -9.04 -0.53
C LYS A 475 4.26 -9.49 0.86
N GLY A 476 3.19 -10.27 1.00
CA GLY A 476 2.81 -10.74 2.34
C GLY A 476 1.37 -11.23 2.49
N VAL A 477 1.00 -11.47 3.75
CA VAL A 477 -0.35 -11.85 4.18
C VAL A 477 -0.76 -11.01 5.39
N ILE A 478 -2.01 -10.55 5.38
CA ILE A 478 -2.70 -9.95 6.52
C ILE A 478 -3.84 -10.89 6.90
N ASP A 479 -3.87 -11.43 8.11
CA ASP A 479 -4.96 -12.22 8.66
C ASP A 479 -5.58 -11.46 9.84
N CYS A 480 -6.88 -11.14 9.75
CA CYS A 480 -7.54 -10.29 10.73
C CYS A 480 -8.94 -10.83 11.08
N ASP A 481 -9.16 -11.13 12.36
CA ASP A 481 -10.35 -11.88 12.82
C ASP A 481 -11.60 -11.02 13.00
N ASP A 482 -11.42 -9.69 13.10
CA ASP A 482 -12.43 -8.67 13.37
C ASP A 482 -13.00 -8.02 12.09
N ILE A 483 -12.66 -8.56 10.92
CA ILE A 483 -13.12 -8.06 9.63
C ILE A 483 -14.62 -8.33 9.46
N PRO A 484 -15.47 -7.29 9.26
CA PRO A 484 -16.87 -7.49 8.91
C PRO A 484 -16.97 -7.89 7.44
N LEU A 485 -16.93 -9.20 7.20
CA LEU A 485 -17.22 -9.81 5.90
C LEU A 485 -18.67 -9.51 5.52
N ASN A 486 -18.92 -9.15 4.27
CA ASN A 486 -20.27 -9.22 3.71
C ASN A 486 -20.71 -10.69 3.56
N VAL A 487 -21.98 -10.90 3.20
CA VAL A 487 -22.54 -12.25 3.02
C VAL A 487 -21.83 -13.04 1.90
N SER A 488 -21.25 -12.38 0.89
CA SER A 488 -20.44 -13.04 -0.15
C SER A 488 -19.00 -13.35 0.28
N ARG A 489 -18.54 -12.79 1.42
CA ARG A 489 -17.16 -12.72 1.91
C ARG A 489 -16.12 -12.15 0.92
N GLU A 490 -16.54 -11.47 -0.15
CA GLU A 490 -15.63 -10.88 -1.15
C GLU A 490 -15.41 -9.38 -0.94
N ASN A 491 -16.43 -8.66 -0.45
CA ASN A 491 -16.44 -7.20 -0.38
C ASN A 491 -16.65 -6.72 1.06
N MET A 492 -15.91 -5.68 1.45
CA MET A 492 -15.87 -5.22 2.84
C MET A 492 -16.78 -4.01 3.06
N GLN A 493 -17.73 -4.13 3.99
CA GLN A 493 -18.79 -3.13 4.20
C GLN A 493 -18.37 -1.90 5.02
N ASN A 494 -17.26 -1.97 5.75
CA ASN A 494 -16.84 -0.91 6.67
C ASN A 494 -15.49 -0.29 6.27
N SER A 495 -15.56 0.84 5.56
CA SER A 495 -14.41 1.62 5.12
C SER A 495 -13.56 2.18 6.28
N VAL A 496 -14.18 2.51 7.42
CA VAL A 496 -13.49 3.09 8.59
C VAL A 496 -12.58 2.05 9.26
N LEU A 497 -13.04 0.79 9.35
CA LEU A 497 -12.19 -0.30 9.85
C LEU A 497 -11.04 -0.62 8.89
N ILE A 498 -11.28 -0.53 7.57
CA ILE A 498 -10.21 -0.68 6.56
C ILE A 498 -9.18 0.44 6.66
N GLU A 499 -9.61 1.69 6.81
CA GLU A 499 -8.68 2.80 6.99
C GLU A 499 -7.86 2.65 8.28
N LYS A 500 -8.49 2.23 9.38
CA LYS A 500 -7.81 1.96 10.65
C LYS A 500 -6.79 0.82 10.52
N LEU A 501 -7.14 -0.27 9.82
CA LEU A 501 -6.26 -1.40 9.54
C LEU A 501 -5.07 -0.97 8.67
N SER A 502 -5.32 -0.21 7.60
CA SER A 502 -4.30 0.42 6.76
C SER A 502 -3.32 1.26 7.58
N GLN A 503 -3.83 2.20 8.38
CA GLN A 503 -2.99 3.07 9.20
C GLN A 503 -2.12 2.30 10.20
N ILE A 504 -2.63 1.22 10.82
CA ILE A 504 -1.85 0.37 11.74
C ILE A 504 -0.71 -0.33 10.98
N LEU A 505 -1.02 -0.97 9.85
CA LEU A 505 -0.06 -1.76 9.08
C LEU A 505 1.01 -0.90 8.40
N VAL A 506 0.62 0.22 7.78
CA VAL A 506 1.56 1.16 7.15
C VAL A 506 2.48 1.78 8.20
N ARG A 507 1.95 2.21 9.36
CA ARG A 507 2.80 2.69 10.47
C ARG A 507 3.76 1.60 10.98
N ARG A 508 3.35 0.33 11.01
CA ARG A 508 4.22 -0.79 11.42
C ARG A 508 5.36 -1.03 10.42
N ILE A 509 5.09 -0.99 9.11
CA ILE A 509 6.10 -1.14 8.07
C ILE A 509 7.09 0.04 8.12
N LEU A 510 6.58 1.28 8.18
CA LEU A 510 7.43 2.48 8.28
C LEU A 510 8.27 2.49 9.56
N LYS A 511 7.71 2.10 10.70
CA LYS A 511 8.47 1.96 11.96
C LYS A 511 9.54 0.88 11.86
N PHE A 512 9.24 -0.28 11.26
CA PHE A 512 10.25 -1.31 11.07
C PHE A 512 11.42 -0.79 10.23
N LEU A 513 11.15 -0.05 9.15
CA LEU A 513 12.20 0.57 8.33
C LEU A 513 13.00 1.63 9.11
N ASP A 514 12.36 2.43 9.97
CA ASP A 514 13.01 3.43 10.82
C ASP A 514 13.91 2.77 11.88
N ASP A 515 13.44 1.69 12.51
CA ASP A 515 14.21 0.87 13.45
C ASP A 515 15.42 0.21 12.75
N GLN A 516 15.23 -0.39 11.56
CA GLN A 516 16.32 -0.93 10.75
C GLN A 516 17.35 0.14 10.37
N SER A 517 16.90 1.36 10.08
CA SER A 517 17.80 2.48 9.74
C SER A 517 18.72 2.92 10.88
N LYS A 518 18.41 2.49 12.10
CA LYS A 518 19.18 2.73 13.33
C LYS A 518 20.00 1.51 13.74
N SER A 519 19.45 0.30 13.62
CA SER A 519 20.13 -0.94 14.02
C SER A 519 21.08 -1.52 12.97
N ASN A 520 20.82 -1.30 11.67
CA ASN A 520 21.70 -1.68 10.57
C ASN A 520 21.69 -0.61 9.46
N PRO A 521 22.41 0.51 9.66
CA PRO A 521 22.41 1.63 8.72
C PRO A 521 22.93 1.26 7.32
N GLU A 522 23.84 0.31 7.20
CA GLU A 522 24.41 -0.11 5.91
C GLU A 522 23.39 -0.87 5.05
N LYS A 523 22.72 -1.88 5.64
CA LYS A 523 21.63 -2.60 4.96
C LYS A 523 20.47 -1.66 4.64
N TYR A 524 20.19 -0.69 5.52
CA TYR A 524 19.20 0.35 5.25
C TYR A 524 19.60 1.27 4.08
N LEU A 525 20.88 1.61 3.93
CA LEU A 525 21.35 2.43 2.81
C LEU A 525 21.31 1.66 1.47
N ASP A 526 21.50 0.34 1.46
CA ASP A 526 21.22 -0.49 0.28
C ASP A 526 19.72 -0.51 -0.06
N PHE A 527 18.87 -0.82 0.93
CA PHE A 527 17.41 -0.69 0.78
C PHE A 527 17.01 0.68 0.21
N TYR A 528 17.53 1.77 0.76
CA TYR A 528 17.22 3.12 0.30
C TYR A 528 17.65 3.33 -1.15
N ARG A 529 18.85 2.91 -1.57
CA ARG A 529 19.29 3.02 -2.97
C ARG A 529 18.37 2.26 -3.93
N ARG A 530 17.84 1.11 -3.53
CA ARG A 530 16.92 0.29 -4.35
C ARG A 530 15.47 0.79 -4.33
N TYR A 531 15.01 1.41 -3.23
CA TYR A 531 13.58 1.71 -2.99
C TYR A 531 13.24 3.20 -2.77
N ALA A 532 14.20 4.14 -2.77
CA ALA A 532 13.97 5.56 -2.50
C ALA A 532 12.83 6.18 -3.31
N GLN A 533 12.70 5.85 -4.60
CA GLN A 533 11.64 6.38 -5.45
C GLN A 533 10.23 6.06 -4.93
N HIS A 534 10.04 4.86 -4.35
CA HIS A 534 8.77 4.45 -3.74
C HIS A 534 8.48 5.21 -2.43
N LEU A 535 9.52 5.50 -1.63
CA LEU A 535 9.37 6.33 -0.41
C LEU A 535 9.04 7.79 -0.77
N LYS A 536 9.67 8.32 -1.82
CA LYS A 536 9.42 9.66 -2.37
C LYS A 536 7.99 9.77 -2.92
N GLU A 537 7.54 8.78 -3.69
CA GLU A 537 6.13 8.65 -4.12
C GLU A 537 5.16 8.57 -2.93
N GLY A 538 5.55 7.89 -1.85
CA GLY A 538 4.77 7.87 -0.60
C GLY A 538 4.58 9.24 0.04
N VAL A 539 5.58 10.13 -0.02
CA VAL A 539 5.43 11.52 0.46
C VAL A 539 4.44 12.31 -0.40
N LEU A 540 4.44 12.08 -1.72
CA LEU A 540 3.48 12.71 -2.64
C LEU A 540 2.06 12.20 -2.42
N ASP A 541 1.88 10.89 -2.33
CA ASP A 541 0.58 10.24 -2.16
C ASP A 541 -0.05 10.58 -0.80
N ASP A 542 0.72 10.49 0.30
CA ASP A 542 0.22 10.82 1.64
C ASP A 542 -0.13 12.31 1.78
N ALA A 543 0.59 13.22 1.11
CA ALA A 543 0.25 14.64 1.10
C ALA A 543 -1.17 14.90 0.55
N HIS A 544 -1.60 14.16 -0.48
CA HIS A 544 -2.96 14.25 -1.03
C HIS A 544 -4.01 13.53 -0.16
N HIS A 545 -3.61 12.53 0.63
CA HIS A 545 -4.50 11.71 1.46
C HIS A 545 -4.53 12.07 2.96
N GLY A 546 -4.04 13.26 3.32
CA GLY A 546 -4.17 13.86 4.66
C GLY A 546 -2.92 13.87 5.52
N SER A 547 -1.73 13.65 4.95
CA SER A 547 -0.42 13.71 5.63
C SER A 547 -0.32 12.80 6.87
N LYS A 548 -0.86 11.58 6.80
CA LYS A 548 -1.00 10.63 7.91
C LYS A 548 0.33 9.98 8.29
N PHE A 549 1.26 9.88 7.35
CA PHE A 549 2.55 9.17 7.45
C PHE A 549 3.77 10.08 7.19
N LYS A 550 3.55 11.29 6.68
CA LYS A 550 4.51 12.34 6.30
C LYS A 550 5.80 12.38 7.12
N ASP A 551 5.73 12.62 8.44
CA ASP A 551 6.93 12.68 9.29
C ASP A 551 7.69 11.35 9.35
N SER A 552 6.99 10.21 9.33
CA SER A 552 7.64 8.89 9.27
C SER A 552 8.33 8.67 7.93
N LEU A 553 7.72 9.08 6.81
CA LEU A 553 8.31 9.00 5.48
C LEU A 553 9.53 9.91 5.34
N LEU A 554 9.45 11.16 5.79
CA LEU A 554 10.56 12.11 5.76
C LEU A 554 11.74 11.66 6.64
N ASN A 555 11.48 10.96 7.76
CA ASN A 555 12.56 10.37 8.58
C ASN A 555 13.29 9.19 7.89
N LEU A 556 12.65 8.53 6.93
CA LEU A 556 13.24 7.46 6.11
C LEU A 556 14.06 8.01 4.93
N LEU A 557 13.76 9.20 4.43
CA LEU A 557 14.54 9.78 3.32
C LEU A 557 16.01 10.02 3.71
N ARG A 558 16.90 9.91 2.72
CA ARG A 558 18.34 10.15 2.85
C ARG A 558 18.82 11.09 1.75
N PHE A 559 19.70 12.01 2.12
CA PHE A 559 20.09 13.18 1.32
C PHE A 559 21.60 13.37 1.34
N GLN A 560 22.18 13.91 0.27
CA GLN A 560 23.51 14.52 0.36
C GLN A 560 23.38 15.96 0.86
N THR A 561 24.45 16.55 1.41
CA THR A 561 24.48 17.97 1.75
C THR A 561 25.66 18.70 1.13
N SER A 562 25.66 20.03 1.19
CA SER A 562 26.82 20.86 0.85
C SER A 562 28.08 20.47 1.64
N GLU A 563 27.93 20.08 2.92
CA GLU A 563 29.03 19.80 3.84
C GLU A 563 29.50 18.34 3.84
N THR A 564 28.63 17.38 3.46
CA THR A 564 29.03 15.96 3.42
C THR A 564 29.92 15.64 2.21
N PRO A 565 30.80 14.63 2.30
CA PRO A 565 31.50 14.05 1.15
C PRO A 565 30.55 13.67 0.00
N ALA A 566 31.06 13.71 -1.24
CA ALA A 566 30.30 13.33 -2.42
C ALA A 566 29.84 11.87 -2.34
N GLY A 567 28.53 11.63 -2.48
CA GLY A 567 27.94 10.30 -2.35
C GLY A 567 27.54 9.89 -0.92
N GLU A 568 27.91 10.65 0.12
CA GLU A 568 27.49 10.35 1.48
C GLU A 568 26.03 10.81 1.72
N LEU A 569 25.20 9.86 2.15
CA LEU A 569 23.76 10.02 2.35
C LEU A 569 23.41 10.02 3.84
N ILE A 570 22.84 11.12 4.34
CA ILE A 570 22.46 11.32 5.74
C ILE A 570 20.94 11.44 5.91
N SER A 571 20.44 11.22 7.13
CA SER A 571 19.04 11.48 7.52
C SER A 571 18.79 12.95 7.85
N LEU A 572 17.52 13.35 7.93
CA LEU A 572 17.16 14.68 8.45
C LEU A 572 17.59 14.87 9.92
N ASP A 573 17.65 13.79 10.71
CA ASP A 573 18.18 13.85 12.08
C ASP A 573 19.67 14.19 12.10
N LYS A 574 20.49 13.55 11.25
CA LYS A 574 21.90 13.92 11.06
C LYS A 574 22.07 15.32 10.47
N TYR A 575 21.15 15.79 9.63
CA TYR A 575 21.14 17.18 9.17
C TYR A 575 20.94 18.14 10.36
N PHE A 576 20.04 17.82 11.30
CA PHE A 576 19.84 18.63 12.50
C PHE A 576 21.00 18.60 13.51
N GLU A 577 21.89 17.60 13.43
CA GLU A 577 23.19 17.60 14.14
C GLU A 577 24.21 18.57 13.49
N MET A 578 23.97 19.05 12.26
CA MET A 578 24.87 19.94 11.50
C MET A 578 24.38 21.39 11.40
N VAL A 579 23.10 21.68 11.66
CA VAL A 579 22.57 23.06 11.63
C VAL A 579 22.81 23.80 12.95
N LYS A 580 22.79 25.13 12.88
CA LYS A 580 22.87 25.99 14.06
C LYS A 580 21.58 25.88 14.90
N PRO A 581 21.64 25.93 16.25
CA PRO A 581 20.46 25.75 17.10
C PRO A 581 19.29 26.69 16.79
N GLU A 582 19.60 27.93 16.38
CA GLU A 582 18.65 28.99 16.08
C GLU A 582 18.04 28.87 14.67
N GLN A 583 18.59 28.02 13.78
CA GLN A 583 18.14 27.85 12.40
C GLN A 583 16.78 27.12 12.35
N GLN A 584 15.73 27.78 11.88
CA GLN A 584 14.36 27.26 11.76
C GLN A 584 14.01 26.74 10.36
N ASN A 585 14.81 27.05 9.35
CA ASN A 585 14.63 26.54 7.99
C ASN A 585 15.55 25.34 7.68
N ILE A 586 15.04 24.42 6.87
CA ILE A 586 15.74 23.33 6.18
C ILE A 586 16.01 23.84 4.77
N TYR A 587 17.25 24.22 4.49
CA TYR A 587 17.63 24.73 3.17
C TYR A 587 17.88 23.58 2.20
N TYR A 588 17.35 23.67 0.99
CA TYR A 588 17.54 22.66 -0.06
C TYR A 588 17.81 23.28 -1.44
N TYR A 589 18.36 22.49 -2.36
CA TYR A 589 18.51 22.86 -3.76
C TYR A 589 18.21 21.69 -4.68
N CYS A 590 17.26 21.88 -5.61
CA CYS A 590 16.93 20.92 -6.66
C CYS A 590 17.83 21.16 -7.88
N CYS A 591 18.63 20.16 -8.26
CA CYS A 591 19.70 20.33 -9.24
C CYS A 591 20.01 19.02 -10.00
N PRO A 592 20.55 19.08 -11.23
CA PRO A 592 20.87 17.87 -12.00
C PRO A 592 22.12 17.12 -11.50
N GLY A 593 22.74 17.55 -10.39
CA GLY A 593 23.93 16.91 -9.85
C GLY A 593 24.75 17.79 -8.89
N ARG A 594 25.52 17.12 -8.01
CA ARG A 594 26.31 17.76 -6.94
C ARG A 594 27.25 18.84 -7.44
N GLU A 595 27.94 18.63 -8.56
CA GLU A 595 28.87 19.63 -9.10
C GLU A 595 28.15 20.92 -9.51
N THR A 596 26.97 20.81 -10.12
CA THR A 596 26.13 21.96 -10.47
C THR A 596 25.60 22.68 -9.23
N ALA A 597 25.20 21.95 -8.17
CA ALA A 597 24.86 22.57 -6.89
C ALA A 597 26.06 23.33 -6.28
N MET A 598 27.24 22.72 -6.30
CA MET A 598 28.43 23.26 -5.68
C MET A 598 29.10 24.38 -6.51
N ALA A 599 28.75 24.52 -7.79
CA ALA A 599 29.11 25.67 -8.63
C ALA A 599 28.02 26.77 -8.65
N SER A 600 26.85 26.53 -8.06
CA SER A 600 25.68 27.42 -8.15
C SER A 600 25.88 28.76 -7.42
N PRO A 601 25.54 29.92 -8.03
CA PRO A 601 25.52 31.22 -7.35
C PRO A 601 24.67 31.24 -6.08
N TYR A 602 23.54 30.52 -6.06
CA TYR A 602 22.66 30.42 -4.89
C TYR A 602 23.39 29.83 -3.66
N MET A 603 24.43 29.02 -3.89
CA MET A 603 25.22 28.35 -2.85
C MET A 603 26.29 29.27 -2.22
N GLU A 604 26.60 30.43 -2.81
CA GLU A 604 27.64 31.36 -2.30
C GLU A 604 27.31 31.83 -0.87
N GLN A 605 26.07 32.30 -0.66
CA GLN A 605 25.59 32.85 0.61
C GLN A 605 25.59 31.82 1.74
N PHE A 606 25.03 30.63 1.50
CA PHE A 606 24.89 29.57 2.51
C PHE A 606 26.24 29.02 2.99
N ARG A 607 27.25 28.99 2.12
CA ARG A 607 28.63 28.64 2.49
C ARG A 607 29.29 29.70 3.37
N GLU A 608 29.07 30.98 3.10
CA GLU A 608 29.62 32.05 3.94
C GLU A 608 28.96 32.08 5.33
N TRP A 609 27.67 31.75 5.42
CA TRP A 609 26.96 31.53 6.68
C TRP A 609 27.32 30.20 7.38
N LYS A 610 27.92 29.24 6.66
CA LYS A 610 28.13 27.84 7.09
C LYS A 610 26.81 27.16 7.49
N ARG A 611 25.74 27.38 6.72
CA ARG A 611 24.43 26.71 6.89
C ARG A 611 24.34 25.54 5.90
N PRO A 612 24.24 24.28 6.34
CA PRO A 612 24.15 23.14 5.44
C PRO A 612 22.92 23.18 4.53
N VAL A 613 23.10 22.85 3.25
CA VAL A 613 22.03 22.76 2.25
C VAL A 613 21.84 21.31 1.82
N LEU A 614 20.61 20.80 1.83
CA LEU A 614 20.25 19.49 1.27
C LEU A 614 20.33 19.53 -0.26
N LEU A 615 21.01 18.56 -0.86
CA LEU A 615 21.15 18.44 -2.30
C LEU A 615 20.12 17.43 -2.83
N LEU A 616 19.13 17.95 -3.54
CA LEU A 616 18.03 17.20 -4.17
C LEU A 616 18.35 17.03 -5.65
N MET A 617 18.28 15.80 -6.17
CA MET A 617 18.91 15.44 -7.45
C MET A 617 18.10 14.50 -8.34
N ASP A 618 17.02 13.88 -7.85
CA ASP A 618 16.09 13.13 -8.69
C ASP A 618 14.96 14.07 -9.15
N ASP A 619 14.43 13.90 -10.36
CA ASP A 619 13.34 14.76 -10.91
C ASP A 619 12.09 14.83 -10.01
N VAL A 620 11.85 13.78 -9.21
CA VAL A 620 10.74 13.69 -8.26
C VAL A 620 10.97 14.55 -6.99
N ASP A 621 12.22 14.89 -6.65
CA ASP A 621 12.54 15.59 -5.39
C ASP A 621 11.96 17.01 -5.31
N GLU A 622 11.81 17.68 -6.45
CA GLU A 622 11.12 18.98 -6.57
C GLU A 622 9.71 18.90 -5.97
N PHE A 623 8.93 17.90 -6.39
CA PHE A 623 7.58 17.65 -5.89
C PHE A 623 7.60 17.18 -4.44
N VAL A 624 8.58 16.37 -4.03
CA VAL A 624 8.73 15.92 -2.64
C VAL A 624 8.93 17.11 -1.72
N ALA A 625 9.82 18.05 -2.07
CA ALA A 625 10.07 19.25 -1.28
C ALA A 625 8.84 20.17 -1.19
N MET A 626 8.14 20.40 -2.31
CA MET A 626 6.90 21.19 -2.34
C MET A 626 5.80 20.60 -1.44
N ASN A 627 5.65 19.27 -1.40
CA ASN A 627 4.66 18.59 -0.57
C ASN A 627 5.14 18.38 0.89
N ALA A 628 6.46 18.31 1.10
CA ALA A 628 7.07 18.19 2.42
C ALA A 628 6.76 19.42 3.29
N GLN A 629 6.89 20.64 2.77
CA GLN A 629 6.58 21.93 3.44
C GLN A 629 7.35 22.21 4.76
N SER A 630 7.27 21.32 5.75
CA SER A 630 7.97 21.38 7.02
C SER A 630 8.16 19.97 7.61
N PHE A 631 9.24 19.77 8.36
CA PHE A 631 9.51 18.58 9.17
C PHE A 631 9.95 18.99 10.58
N LYS A 632 9.42 18.36 11.63
CA LYS A 632 9.68 18.72 13.05
C LYS A 632 9.57 20.24 13.31
N ASN A 633 8.51 20.86 12.77
CA ASN A 633 8.21 22.30 12.79
C ASN A 633 9.19 23.23 12.04
N LYS A 634 10.26 22.70 11.41
CA LYS A 634 11.19 23.48 10.58
C LYS A 634 10.77 23.44 9.11
N LYS A 635 10.76 24.59 8.43
CA LYS A 635 10.23 24.73 7.05
C LYS A 635 11.26 24.31 6.00
N PHE A 636 10.83 23.66 4.92
CA PHE A 636 11.68 23.48 3.72
C PHE A 636 11.70 24.78 2.91
N VAL A 637 12.89 25.31 2.62
CA VAL A 637 13.09 26.54 1.83
C VAL A 637 14.15 26.31 0.76
N ALA A 638 13.81 26.57 -0.50
CA ALA A 638 14.72 26.42 -1.64
C ALA A 638 15.74 27.56 -1.67
N ILE A 639 17.02 27.28 -1.93
CA ILE A 639 18.03 28.35 -1.99
C ILE A 639 17.91 29.25 -3.24
N ASP A 640 17.18 28.85 -4.28
CA ASP A 640 16.85 29.69 -5.44
C ASP A 640 15.55 30.50 -5.28
N ALA A 641 14.92 30.43 -4.10
CA ALA A 641 13.85 31.35 -3.71
C ALA A 641 14.37 32.80 -3.54
N PRO A 642 13.47 33.80 -3.54
CA PRO A 642 13.77 35.17 -3.13
C PRO A 642 14.37 35.24 -1.72
N GLU A 643 15.31 36.16 -1.51
CA GLU A 643 15.95 36.40 -0.19
C GLU A 643 14.95 36.80 0.92
N GLU A 644 13.74 37.25 0.55
CA GLU A 644 12.64 37.59 1.45
C GLU A 644 11.98 36.36 2.12
N ASP A 645 12.13 35.16 1.55
CA ASP A 645 11.64 33.89 2.14
C ASP A 645 12.64 33.27 3.14
N PHE A 646 13.83 33.83 3.28
CA PHE A 646 14.87 33.34 4.18
C PHE A 646 14.67 33.87 5.61
N GLU A 647 15.15 33.11 6.60
CA GLU A 647 15.14 33.60 7.98
C GLU A 647 16.23 34.66 8.20
N PRO A 648 16.06 35.57 9.19
CA PRO A 648 17.06 36.58 9.50
C PRO A 648 18.47 36.02 9.74
N LEU A 649 19.48 36.87 9.50
CA LEU A 649 20.86 36.56 9.87
C LEU A 649 20.98 36.29 11.37
N LEU A 650 21.51 35.12 11.71
CA LEU A 650 21.90 34.78 13.08
C LEU A 650 23.14 35.59 13.47
N GLU A 651 23.52 35.58 14.76
CA GLU A 651 24.65 36.39 15.22
C GLU A 651 25.99 35.92 14.63
N GLU A 652 26.19 34.61 14.55
CA GLU A 652 27.34 34.00 13.86
C GLU A 652 27.42 34.31 12.37
N ASP A 653 26.27 34.40 11.68
CA ASP A 653 26.24 34.70 10.24
C ASP A 653 26.72 36.14 9.97
N LYS A 654 26.54 37.04 10.95
CA LYS A 654 27.06 38.40 10.91
C LYS A 654 28.56 38.43 11.16
N GLU A 655 29.14 37.45 11.85
CA GLU A 655 30.59 37.36 12.04
C GLU A 655 31.30 37.03 10.72
N GLY A 656 30.73 36.14 9.90
CA GLY A 656 31.17 35.92 8.53
C GLY A 656 31.18 37.21 7.68
N LYS A 657 30.26 38.15 7.93
CA LYS A 657 30.23 39.49 7.30
C LYS A 657 31.11 40.55 8.00
N LYS A 658 31.59 40.37 9.24
CA LYS A 658 32.40 41.38 9.97
C LYS A 658 33.81 41.54 9.39
N ASP A 659 34.46 40.43 9.04
CA ASP A 659 35.88 40.41 8.61
C ASP A 659 36.09 40.75 7.12
N LYS A 660 35.02 41.04 6.37
CA LYS A 660 35.09 41.42 4.96
C LYS A 660 34.22 42.64 4.66
N LYS A 661 34.81 43.83 4.85
CA LYS A 661 34.47 44.93 3.94
C LYS A 661 35.08 44.57 2.57
N PRO A 662 34.30 44.46 1.49
CA PRO A 662 34.88 44.28 0.17
C PRO A 662 35.61 45.57 -0.23
N ASP A 663 36.87 45.45 -0.66
CA ASP A 663 37.67 46.57 -1.20
C ASP A 663 37.13 47.08 -2.55
N THR A 664 36.12 46.43 -3.15
CA THR A 664 35.48 46.89 -4.37
C THR A 664 34.45 47.99 -4.09
N PRO A 665 34.47 49.11 -4.85
CA PRO A 665 33.51 50.19 -4.67
C PRO A 665 32.08 49.70 -4.96
N ALA A 666 31.19 49.87 -4.00
CA ALA A 666 29.80 49.41 -4.09
C ALA A 666 28.88 50.45 -4.74
N LEU A 667 27.87 50.00 -5.48
CA LEU A 667 26.72 50.85 -5.82
C LEU A 667 25.85 51.04 -4.56
N VAL A 668 25.49 52.30 -4.28
CA VAL A 668 24.76 52.73 -3.08
C VAL A 668 23.77 53.86 -3.43
N GLY A 669 22.70 53.99 -2.64
CA GLY A 669 21.70 55.05 -2.81
C GLY A 669 21.10 55.09 -4.22
N ASP A 670 20.90 56.29 -4.75
CA ASP A 670 20.25 56.54 -6.05
C ASP A 670 20.93 55.83 -7.23
N HIS A 671 22.22 55.51 -7.13
CA HIS A 671 22.94 54.74 -8.17
C HIS A 671 22.35 53.32 -8.35
N ARG A 672 21.82 52.71 -7.27
CA ARG A 672 21.09 51.43 -7.37
C ARG A 672 19.79 51.61 -8.16
N ILE A 673 18.98 52.59 -7.76
CA ILE A 673 17.66 52.90 -8.32
C ILE A 673 17.75 53.30 -9.81
N GLU A 674 18.80 54.05 -10.20
CA GLU A 674 19.05 54.41 -11.60
C GLU A 674 19.32 53.16 -12.46
N LEU A 675 20.19 52.24 -11.99
CA LEU A 675 20.52 51.03 -12.74
C LEU A 675 19.38 50.01 -12.77
N GLU A 676 18.69 49.78 -11.64
CA GLU A 676 17.50 48.91 -11.57
C GLU A 676 16.47 49.34 -12.61
N ARG A 677 16.15 50.64 -12.68
CA ARG A 677 15.23 51.20 -13.67
C ARG A 677 15.73 51.05 -15.11
N PHE A 678 17.02 51.28 -15.37
CA PHE A 678 17.59 51.10 -16.71
C PHE A 678 17.52 49.65 -17.18
N VAL A 679 17.87 48.69 -16.32
CA VAL A 679 17.86 47.26 -16.65
C VAL A 679 16.42 46.74 -16.78
N GLN A 680 15.49 47.15 -15.90
CA GLN A 680 14.07 46.83 -16.02
C GLN A 680 13.47 47.35 -17.34
N ASN A 681 13.76 48.60 -17.71
CA ASN A 681 13.31 49.19 -18.98
C ASN A 681 13.93 48.50 -20.21
N THR A 682 15.18 48.02 -20.10
CA THR A 682 15.89 47.31 -21.18
C THR A 682 15.36 45.88 -21.38
N LEU A 683 14.99 45.19 -20.30
CA LEU A 683 14.51 43.82 -20.34
C LEU A 683 12.99 43.71 -20.54
N GLY A 684 12.24 44.75 -20.17
CA GLY A 684 10.79 44.84 -20.36
C GLY A 684 10.05 43.67 -19.71
N SER A 685 9.10 43.08 -20.43
CA SER A 685 8.27 41.96 -19.96
C SER A 685 9.01 40.63 -19.74
N ARG A 686 10.34 40.58 -19.95
CA ARG A 686 11.15 39.40 -19.64
C ARG A 686 11.41 39.23 -18.14
N VAL A 687 11.33 40.31 -17.36
CA VAL A 687 11.57 40.30 -15.91
C VAL A 687 10.45 41.02 -15.16
N SER A 688 10.03 40.46 -14.03
CA SER A 688 8.98 41.02 -13.16
C SER A 688 9.51 42.13 -12.26
N SER A 689 10.78 42.03 -11.86
CA SER A 689 11.51 43.08 -11.15
C SER A 689 13.01 42.97 -11.41
N VAL A 690 13.73 44.06 -11.19
CA VAL A 690 15.18 44.08 -11.02
C VAL A 690 15.46 44.71 -9.66
N LYS A 691 16.24 44.05 -8.80
CA LYS A 691 16.64 44.55 -7.49
C LYS A 691 18.10 44.24 -7.20
N PHE A 692 18.79 45.09 -6.44
CA PHE A 692 20.06 44.68 -5.81
C PHE A 692 19.80 43.70 -4.66
N SER A 693 20.70 42.74 -4.47
CA SER A 693 20.70 41.82 -3.32
C SER A 693 22.10 41.65 -2.75
N ASP A 694 22.17 41.57 -1.43
CA ASP A 694 23.42 41.42 -0.66
C ASP A 694 23.75 39.92 -0.41
N ARG A 695 23.15 39.02 -1.21
CA ARG A 695 23.42 37.56 -1.23
C ARG A 695 24.56 37.13 -2.14
N LEU A 696 24.85 37.94 -3.16
CA LEU A 696 25.82 37.61 -4.20
C LEU A 696 27.21 38.08 -3.77
N VAL A 697 28.19 37.17 -3.76
CA VAL A 697 29.56 37.43 -3.32
C VAL A 697 30.48 37.59 -4.52
N LYS A 698 30.49 36.61 -5.42
CA LYS A 698 31.34 36.54 -6.61
C LYS A 698 30.55 36.61 -7.92
N THR A 699 29.30 36.16 -7.93
CA THR A 699 28.45 36.21 -9.12
C THR A 699 27.93 37.63 -9.41
N PRO A 700 27.87 38.10 -10.68
CA PRO A 700 27.35 39.42 -11.03
C PRO A 700 25.83 39.60 -10.83
N ALA A 701 25.03 38.60 -11.20
CA ALA A 701 23.58 38.64 -11.15
C ALA A 701 22.99 37.22 -11.15
N VAL A 702 21.80 37.05 -10.55
CA VAL A 702 21.09 35.77 -10.44
C VAL A 702 19.58 35.95 -10.65
N VAL A 703 18.83 34.86 -10.90
CA VAL A 703 17.45 34.93 -11.42
C VAL A 703 16.47 34.15 -10.53
N THR A 704 15.85 34.83 -9.57
CA THR A 704 14.87 34.25 -8.65
C THR A 704 13.44 34.29 -9.22
N GLY A 705 12.54 33.44 -8.73
CA GLY A 705 11.15 33.44 -9.18
C GLY A 705 10.26 32.41 -8.47
N PHE A 706 8.95 32.48 -8.74
CA PHE A 706 7.94 31.62 -8.10
C PHE A 706 8.02 30.13 -8.52
N LEU A 707 8.56 29.84 -9.71
CA LEU A 707 8.84 28.49 -10.18
C LEU A 707 10.35 28.35 -10.37
N SER A 708 10.93 27.30 -9.79
CA SER A 708 12.35 26.96 -9.94
C SER A 708 12.75 26.76 -11.41
N SER A 709 14.05 26.81 -11.70
CA SER A 709 14.53 26.57 -13.07
C SER A 709 14.20 25.15 -13.57
N THR A 710 14.12 24.18 -12.66
CA THR A 710 13.84 22.76 -12.92
C THR A 710 12.37 22.56 -13.24
N LEU A 711 11.47 23.00 -12.35
CA LEU A 711 10.03 22.89 -12.55
C LEU A 711 9.57 23.64 -13.81
N ARG A 712 10.15 24.81 -14.09
CA ARG A 712 9.91 25.56 -15.33
C ARG A 712 10.29 24.78 -16.59
N LYS A 713 11.46 24.11 -16.60
CA LYS A 713 11.91 23.27 -17.72
C LYS A 713 10.96 22.08 -17.92
N MET A 714 10.58 21.41 -16.82
CA MET A 714 9.61 20.30 -16.86
C MET A 714 8.24 20.75 -17.39
N MET A 715 7.64 21.80 -16.81
CA MET A 715 6.34 22.32 -17.29
C MET A 715 6.40 22.71 -18.77
N LYS A 716 7.50 23.32 -19.23
CA LYS A 716 7.70 23.64 -20.65
C LYS A 716 7.86 22.41 -21.54
N ALA A 717 8.29 21.26 -21.01
CA ALA A 717 8.34 19.99 -21.74
C ALA A 717 6.97 19.28 -21.75
N THR A 718 6.29 19.19 -20.60
CA THR A 718 4.97 18.54 -20.47
C THR A 718 3.86 19.30 -21.21
N LEU A 719 3.97 20.64 -21.33
CA LEU A 719 2.96 21.50 -21.98
C LEU A 719 3.27 21.79 -23.47
N GLN A 720 4.14 21.01 -24.13
CA GLN A 720 4.37 21.16 -25.57
C GLN A 720 3.13 20.75 -26.36
N GLY A 721 2.49 21.72 -27.03
CA GLY A 721 1.20 21.54 -27.70
C GLY A 721 -0.03 21.92 -26.86
N ALA A 722 0.16 22.35 -25.61
CA ALA A 722 -0.93 22.90 -24.79
C ALA A 722 -1.34 24.31 -25.25
N PRO A 723 -2.59 24.76 -25.00
CA PRO A 723 -3.03 26.11 -25.35
C PRO A 723 -2.20 27.23 -24.69
N ASP A 724 -2.08 28.36 -25.39
CA ASP A 724 -1.31 29.56 -24.99
C ASP A 724 -1.39 29.96 -23.52
N ALA A 725 -2.57 29.84 -22.88
CA ALA A 725 -2.77 30.17 -21.48
C ALA A 725 -1.94 29.29 -20.53
N GLN A 726 -1.79 28.00 -20.84
CA GLN A 726 -0.97 27.07 -20.08
C GLN A 726 0.52 27.23 -20.43
N LEU A 727 0.85 27.51 -21.71
CA LEU A 727 2.22 27.80 -22.12
C LEU A 727 2.79 29.08 -21.48
N LYS A 728 1.92 30.05 -21.13
CA LYS A 728 2.26 31.25 -20.36
C LYS A 728 2.62 30.96 -18.90
N MET A 729 2.04 29.93 -18.26
CA MET A 729 2.46 29.48 -16.92
C MET A 729 3.92 28.99 -16.91
N ALA A 730 4.32 28.22 -17.93
CA ALA A 730 5.72 27.80 -18.10
C ALA A 730 6.69 28.95 -18.51
N SER A 731 6.15 30.16 -18.72
CA SER A 731 6.87 31.34 -19.21
C SER A 731 6.73 32.56 -18.28
N LEU A 732 6.33 32.36 -17.02
CA LEU A 732 6.15 33.43 -16.04
C LEU A 732 7.43 34.29 -15.90
N PRO A 733 7.31 35.63 -15.79
CA PRO A 733 8.46 36.51 -15.65
C PRO A 733 9.25 36.20 -14.36
N VAL A 734 10.52 36.58 -14.38
CA VAL A 734 11.50 36.30 -13.31
C VAL A 734 12.03 37.59 -12.69
N ASN A 735 12.48 37.53 -11.44
CA ASN A 735 13.20 38.63 -10.82
C ASN A 735 14.69 38.51 -11.17
N LEU A 736 15.35 39.64 -11.41
CA LEU A 736 16.80 39.71 -11.61
C LEU A 736 17.45 40.38 -10.39
N GLU A 737 18.22 39.60 -9.64
CA GLU A 737 18.97 40.06 -8.46
C GLU A 737 20.40 40.44 -8.88
N LEU A 738 20.81 41.68 -8.61
CA LEU A 738 22.11 42.25 -9.00
C LEU A 738 23.08 42.36 -7.81
N ASN A 739 24.37 42.06 -8.04
CA ASN A 739 25.42 42.21 -7.05
C ASN A 739 25.96 43.66 -7.01
N PRO A 740 25.84 44.39 -5.88
CA PRO A 740 26.27 45.80 -5.78
C PRO A 740 27.79 45.98 -5.73
N HIS A 741 28.56 44.92 -5.47
CA HIS A 741 30.02 44.93 -5.32
C HIS A 741 30.78 44.40 -6.55
N HIS A 742 30.08 43.82 -7.53
CA HIS A 742 30.70 43.14 -8.66
C HIS A 742 31.11 44.12 -9.79
N GLN A 743 32.36 44.02 -10.26
CA GLN A 743 32.96 44.96 -11.22
C GLN A 743 32.18 45.14 -12.52
N MET A 744 31.54 44.08 -13.05
CA MET A 744 30.70 44.22 -14.25
C MET A 744 29.44 45.06 -14.01
N ILE A 745 28.87 45.04 -12.80
CA ILE A 745 27.65 45.80 -12.47
C ILE A 745 27.98 47.28 -12.22
N THR A 746 29.11 47.57 -11.55
CA THR A 746 29.61 48.95 -11.42
C THR A 746 30.01 49.53 -12.77
N SER A 747 30.64 48.73 -13.63
CA SER A 747 30.99 49.12 -15.00
C SER A 747 29.74 49.35 -15.88
N LEU A 748 28.69 48.54 -15.72
CA LEU A 748 27.41 48.74 -16.41
C LEU A 748 26.75 50.08 -16.04
N TYR A 749 26.80 50.48 -14.76
CA TYR A 749 26.33 51.79 -14.28
C TYR A 749 27.09 52.97 -14.91
N HIS A 750 28.39 52.84 -15.17
CA HIS A 750 29.15 53.86 -15.90
C HIS A 750 28.90 53.81 -17.42
N LEU A 751 28.72 52.62 -17.99
CA LEU A 751 28.46 52.43 -19.42
C LEU A 751 27.11 52.99 -19.86
N GLN A 752 26.03 52.84 -19.07
CA GLN A 752 24.71 53.41 -19.43
C GLN A 752 24.75 54.93 -19.66
N ARG A 753 25.71 55.64 -19.02
CA ARG A 753 25.89 57.10 -19.10
C ARG A 753 26.85 57.54 -20.21
N THR A 754 27.64 56.63 -20.78
CA THR A 754 28.70 56.92 -21.76
C THR A 754 28.49 56.25 -23.12
N ASN A 755 27.89 55.06 -23.15
CA ASN A 755 27.48 54.33 -24.35
C ASN A 755 26.25 53.44 -24.06
N SER A 756 25.06 54.03 -24.22
CA SER A 756 23.79 53.39 -23.86
C SER A 756 23.51 52.10 -24.63
N ASP A 757 23.94 51.98 -25.89
CA ASP A 757 23.64 50.81 -26.72
C ASP A 757 24.55 49.62 -26.40
N VAL A 758 25.82 49.87 -26.07
CA VAL A 758 26.69 48.85 -25.46
C VAL A 758 26.12 48.40 -24.11
N ALA A 759 25.64 49.33 -23.27
CA ALA A 759 25.03 48.98 -21.99
C ALA A 759 23.77 48.10 -22.14
N LYS A 760 22.86 48.41 -23.07
CA LYS A 760 21.68 47.58 -23.37
C LYS A 760 22.06 46.15 -23.80
N SER A 761 23.10 46.03 -24.64
CA SER A 761 23.65 44.75 -25.07
C SER A 761 24.26 43.97 -23.90
N SER A 762 25.03 44.64 -23.03
CA SER A 762 25.60 44.05 -21.82
C SER A 762 24.51 43.56 -20.85
N SER A 763 23.50 44.37 -20.51
CA SER A 763 22.38 43.94 -19.65
C SER A 763 21.65 42.71 -20.21
N SER A 764 21.41 42.70 -21.52
CA SER A 764 20.78 41.59 -22.23
C SER A 764 21.63 40.32 -22.20
N THR A 765 22.96 40.46 -22.17
CA THR A 765 23.94 39.38 -22.14
C THR A 765 24.13 38.84 -20.73
N THR A 766 24.27 39.69 -19.71
CA THR A 766 24.30 39.28 -18.29
C THR A 766 23.04 38.47 -17.94
N THR A 767 21.86 38.96 -18.33
CA THR A 767 20.59 38.23 -18.12
C THR A 767 20.54 36.90 -18.87
N ARG A 768 21.23 36.77 -20.01
CA ARG A 768 21.35 35.51 -20.76
C ARG A 768 22.40 34.55 -20.19
N ALA A 769 23.33 35.02 -19.37
CA ALA A 769 24.31 34.18 -18.68
C ALA A 769 23.79 33.65 -17.34
N SER A 770 22.77 34.29 -16.77
CA SER A 770 22.09 33.88 -15.53
C SER A 770 20.77 33.10 -15.77
N LEU A 771 20.46 32.70 -17.02
CA LEU A 771 19.24 31.99 -17.45
C LEU A 771 19.55 30.63 -18.10
#